data_AF-A0A820WTI2-F1
#
_entry.id   AF-A0A820WTI2-F1
#
_cell.length_a   1.000
_cell.length_b   1.000
_cell.length_c   1.000
_cell.angle_alpha   90.00
_cell.angle_beta   90.00
_cell.angle_gamma   90.00
#
_symmetry.space_group_name_H-M   'P 1'
#
loop_
_entity.id
_entity.type
_entity.pdbx_description
1 polymer ?
#
loop_
_entity_poly.entity_id
_entity_poly.type
_entity_poly.pdbx_seq_one_letter_code
_entity_poly.pdbx_strand_id
1 'polypeptide(L)'
;TDTSNFTAANKIFLNNPQITLWRFEVVYTFTSETSSSALNFVINQPPYNGSCLINPHNGTTSTLFTVSCPDWFDEDGIKDYLFYVWTKDSSEKKMIAFSPISDFQVRLPSGDNQTSLLNIIIYIRDFLDCVVEVNMPSISIIPNSTEINNLINNLQSSSNEINYNSIAQLLFSGNQNIVGQIIISLSEEFNKMNSENVDKAISKGIPAATISISSLGSTSSQRTSIPLNASALIEYEKELNSQANVRDYLITFTNNLAITTSNSIKLQSASLAQLTQSTNQLTRTTVMLASNKCYELSLALHSMAKRIPYEDVQIASNQLIRCASNVLTAVNGPLQERTSLLNLDLSRANALPTDYDTDLEAEWSNLNLFANGNDFSIETIEKNRNIYYQKQLANEITLQTNKIISLLTSSLNIHLNIGQNSIMNRSEAFMSLETISINSLSNKQIQQIGNAQFNIPSNFNLNTNNNSTISIRSMMTPLAPFGNSKFQSNTNLSTSISLSILDKYGNEISIETNINQPIQLIIPRDPNVIIPSMIVQNVTSINSTLHNQLFYLNYINITNDLTIAVHFEIHPLNISLAYLFIYKFDQTPLLNSSTNFIDGWILFCPSNLTNESIYTYLINNQQTFGHQSLIFGLRELNSTEIIDFCSNSSYTNLPITDEGFNFTSNYELRIYTSGCYYLDSNNNWKSDGLIVGSLTNHYETECLATHLTTFAGGFIVLPSP
;
A
#
# COMPACT_ATOMS: atom_id res chain seq x y z
N THR A 1 -21.25 -29.20 22.81
CA THR A 1 -22.57 -29.03 22.18
C THR A 1 -22.32 -28.72 20.73
N ASP A 2 -22.43 -29.73 19.87
CA ASP A 2 -22.25 -29.57 18.41
C ASP A 2 -23.49 -28.89 17.83
N THR A 3 -23.50 -27.55 17.87
CA THR A 3 -24.52 -26.78 17.17
C THR A 3 -24.16 -26.75 15.69
N SER A 4 -24.90 -27.50 14.86
CA SER A 4 -24.84 -27.37 13.40
C SER A 4 -25.48 -26.03 13.00
N ASN A 5 -24.66 -25.10 12.47
CA ASN A 5 -25.18 -23.87 11.90
C ASN A 5 -25.91 -24.18 10.59
N PHE A 6 -27.16 -23.73 10.47
CA PHE A 6 -27.90 -23.73 9.21
C PHE A 6 -27.72 -22.37 8.54
N THR A 7 -27.13 -22.35 7.35
CA THR A 7 -26.89 -21.13 6.58
C THR A 7 -27.75 -21.15 5.32
N ALA A 8 -28.58 -20.10 5.14
CA ALA A 8 -29.29 -19.86 3.90
C ALA A 8 -28.57 -18.76 3.11
N ALA A 9 -28.21 -19.04 1.85
CA ALA A 9 -27.59 -18.03 0.99
C ALA A 9 -28.62 -16.97 0.57
N ASN A 10 -28.21 -15.69 0.54
CA ASN A 10 -29.08 -14.57 0.15
C ASN A 10 -29.80 -14.77 -1.20
N LYS A 11 -29.17 -15.51 -2.12
CA LYS A 11 -29.69 -15.83 -3.45
C LYS A 11 -31.05 -16.52 -3.42
N ILE A 12 -31.40 -17.25 -2.34
CA ILE A 12 -32.72 -17.87 -2.20
C ILE A 12 -33.83 -16.82 -2.12
N PHE A 13 -33.57 -15.71 -1.42
CA PHE A 13 -34.52 -14.61 -1.26
C PHE A 13 -34.59 -13.77 -2.54
N LEU A 14 -33.44 -13.48 -3.14
CA LEU A 14 -33.36 -12.72 -4.40
C LEU A 14 -34.05 -13.42 -5.58
N ASN A 15 -34.03 -14.76 -5.62
CA ASN A 15 -34.72 -15.53 -6.65
C ASN A 15 -36.23 -15.65 -6.42
N ASN A 16 -36.73 -15.27 -5.25
CA ASN A 16 -38.13 -15.36 -4.88
C ASN A 16 -38.64 -14.05 -4.27
N PRO A 17 -38.51 -12.91 -4.98
CA PRO A 17 -38.81 -11.59 -4.42
C PRO A 17 -40.30 -11.41 -4.06
N GLN A 18 -41.19 -12.20 -4.66
CA GLN A 18 -42.62 -12.20 -4.35
C GLN A 18 -42.96 -12.83 -2.97
N ILE A 19 -42.04 -13.55 -2.35
CA ILE A 19 -42.27 -14.25 -1.08
C ILE A 19 -41.77 -13.38 0.07
N THR A 20 -42.70 -12.84 0.86
CA THR A 20 -42.39 -12.00 2.02
C THR A 20 -42.24 -12.80 3.31
N LEU A 21 -43.06 -13.84 3.51
CA LEU A 21 -43.03 -14.69 4.69
C LEU A 21 -42.19 -15.94 4.43
N TRP A 22 -41.17 -16.16 5.27
CA TRP A 22 -40.31 -17.33 5.22
C TRP A 22 -40.42 -18.15 6.49
N ARG A 23 -40.48 -19.48 6.32
CA ARG A 23 -40.42 -20.46 7.41
C ARG A 23 -39.34 -21.48 7.11
N PHE A 24 -38.33 -21.52 7.96
CA PHE A 24 -37.31 -22.58 7.96
C PHE A 24 -37.65 -23.54 9.08
N GLU A 25 -38.06 -24.76 8.73
CA GLU A 25 -38.46 -25.78 9.69
C GLU A 25 -37.49 -26.96 9.66
N VAL A 26 -37.02 -27.35 10.83
CA VAL A 26 -36.19 -28.53 11.06
C VAL A 26 -37.06 -29.59 11.71
N VAL A 27 -37.11 -30.77 11.11
CA VAL A 27 -37.89 -31.92 11.60
C VAL A 27 -36.92 -33.01 12.06
N TYR A 28 -36.95 -33.30 13.35
CA TYR A 28 -36.21 -34.38 13.99
C TYR A 28 -37.06 -35.65 13.99
N THR A 29 -36.61 -36.68 13.30
CA THR A 29 -37.31 -37.97 13.23
C THR A 29 -36.53 -39.03 13.99
N PHE A 30 -37.14 -39.58 15.04
CA PHE A 30 -36.65 -40.69 15.83
C PHE A 30 -37.49 -41.93 15.54
N THR A 31 -37.03 -43.12 15.94
CA THR A 31 -37.71 -44.40 15.68
C THR A 31 -39.13 -44.47 16.27
N SER A 32 -39.44 -43.68 17.29
CA SER A 32 -40.74 -43.68 17.98
C SER A 32 -41.45 -42.33 17.99
N GLU A 33 -40.79 -41.24 17.56
CA GLU A 33 -41.35 -39.89 17.66
C GLU A 33 -40.80 -38.95 16.59
N THR A 34 -41.54 -37.89 16.29
CA THR A 34 -41.11 -36.83 15.40
C THR A 34 -41.34 -35.50 16.11
N SER A 35 -40.33 -34.64 16.12
CA SER A 35 -40.38 -33.30 16.70
C SER A 35 -39.99 -32.28 15.64
N SER A 36 -40.53 -31.07 15.67
CA SER A 36 -40.10 -29.99 14.78
C SER A 36 -39.87 -28.68 15.51
N SER A 37 -38.99 -27.87 14.94
CA SER A 37 -38.73 -26.50 15.35
C SER A 37 -38.64 -25.63 14.11
N ALA A 38 -39.16 -24.41 14.16
CA ALA A 38 -39.20 -23.52 13.02
C ALA A 38 -38.78 -22.09 13.38
N LEU A 39 -38.04 -21.46 12.45
CA LEU A 39 -37.77 -20.04 12.43
C LEU A 39 -38.68 -19.40 11.38
N ASN A 40 -39.48 -18.42 11.79
CA ASN A 40 -40.31 -17.63 10.89
C ASN A 40 -39.81 -16.20 10.88
N PHE A 41 -39.74 -15.59 9.69
CA PHE A 41 -39.46 -14.16 9.56
C PHE A 41 -40.14 -13.59 8.32
N VAL A 42 -40.34 -12.27 8.35
CA VAL A 42 -40.88 -11.50 7.24
C VAL A 42 -39.75 -10.65 6.67
N ILE A 43 -39.59 -10.69 5.35
CA ILE A 43 -38.65 -9.80 4.65
C ILE A 43 -39.27 -8.40 4.64
N ASN A 44 -38.57 -7.45 5.26
CA ASN A 44 -38.99 -6.07 5.28
C ASN A 44 -39.07 -5.48 3.86
N GLN A 45 -40.02 -4.57 3.62
CA GLN A 45 -40.21 -3.89 2.35
C GLN A 45 -39.53 -2.52 2.38
N PRO A 46 -39.02 -2.02 1.25
CA PRO A 46 -38.40 -0.70 1.20
C PRO A 46 -39.45 0.42 1.19
N PRO A 47 -39.07 1.64 1.61
CA PRO A 47 -39.89 2.84 1.44
C PRO A 47 -40.33 3.05 -0.01
N TYR A 48 -41.53 3.61 -0.23
CA TYR A 48 -42.11 3.77 -1.56
C TYR A 48 -42.89 5.08 -1.75
N ASN A 49 -43.36 5.32 -3.00
CA ASN A 49 -44.18 6.45 -3.48
C ASN A 49 -43.60 7.87 -3.43
N GLY A 50 -42.47 8.11 -2.77
CA GLY A 50 -41.88 9.44 -2.70
C GLY A 50 -41.05 9.82 -3.93
N SER A 51 -40.56 11.06 -3.91
CA SER A 51 -39.60 11.57 -4.90
C SER A 51 -38.53 12.40 -4.20
N CYS A 52 -37.47 12.79 -4.92
CA CYS A 52 -36.46 13.71 -4.40
C CYS A 52 -36.13 14.78 -5.44
N LEU A 53 -35.84 16.00 -4.97
CA LEU A 53 -35.52 17.18 -5.77
C LEU A 53 -34.34 17.92 -5.13
N ILE A 54 -33.50 18.54 -5.95
CA ILE A 54 -32.39 19.39 -5.51
C ILE A 54 -32.41 20.73 -6.26
N ASN A 55 -32.17 21.83 -5.54
CA ASN A 55 -32.11 23.17 -6.13
C ASN A 55 -31.07 24.06 -5.40
N PRO A 56 -30.28 24.90 -6.10
CA PRO A 56 -30.21 25.05 -7.56
C PRO A 56 -29.54 23.86 -8.27
N HIS A 57 -29.62 23.79 -9.61
CA HIS A 57 -28.95 22.74 -10.40
C HIS A 57 -27.51 23.09 -10.80
N ASN A 58 -27.10 24.35 -10.57
CA ASN A 58 -25.77 24.86 -10.85
C ASN A 58 -25.29 25.69 -9.66
N GLY A 59 -24.01 25.63 -9.35
CA GLY A 59 -23.43 26.45 -8.29
C GLY A 59 -21.92 26.29 -8.15
N THR A 60 -21.41 26.75 -7.02
CA THR A 60 -20.02 26.54 -6.61
C THR A 60 -19.96 25.70 -5.33
N THR A 61 -18.75 25.30 -4.91
CA THR A 61 -18.52 24.60 -3.64
C THR A 61 -19.03 25.38 -2.40
N SER A 62 -19.29 26.68 -2.54
CA SER A 62 -19.84 27.53 -1.47
C SER A 62 -21.37 27.70 -1.55
N THR A 63 -21.99 27.29 -2.66
CA THR A 63 -23.44 27.37 -2.87
C THR A 63 -24.17 26.42 -1.92
N LEU A 64 -25.26 26.90 -1.33
CA LEU A 64 -26.14 26.11 -0.48
C LEU A 64 -27.25 25.51 -1.34
N PHE A 65 -27.29 24.18 -1.39
CA PHE A 65 -28.28 23.42 -2.13
C PHE A 65 -29.35 22.91 -1.17
N THR A 66 -30.61 23.09 -1.53
CA THR A 66 -31.76 22.53 -0.81
C THR A 66 -32.14 21.21 -1.45
N VAL A 67 -32.16 20.16 -0.64
CA VAL A 67 -32.65 18.82 -1.00
C VAL A 67 -34.00 18.61 -0.32
N SER A 68 -34.98 18.16 -1.08
CA SER A 68 -36.34 17.87 -0.59
C SER A 68 -36.78 16.51 -1.11
N CYS A 69 -37.14 15.60 -0.21
CA CYS A 69 -37.63 14.26 -0.54
C CYS A 69 -39.06 14.04 0.00
N PRO A 70 -40.09 14.61 -0.63
CA PRO A 70 -41.47 14.52 -0.15
C PRO A 70 -42.10 13.14 -0.41
N ASP A 71 -43.17 12.88 0.33
CA ASP A 71 -44.14 11.78 0.11
C ASP A 71 -43.59 10.35 0.22
N TRP A 72 -42.40 10.16 0.80
CA TRP A 72 -41.91 8.83 1.15
C TRP A 72 -42.70 8.23 2.31
N PHE A 73 -43.18 7.01 2.10
CA PHE A 73 -43.94 6.27 3.10
C PHE A 73 -43.34 4.89 3.31
N ASP A 74 -43.36 4.45 4.56
CA ASP A 74 -43.03 3.12 5.02
C ASP A 74 -43.87 2.81 6.27
N GLU A 75 -44.29 1.57 6.46
CA GLU A 75 -45.12 1.18 7.63
C GLU A 75 -44.34 1.31 8.95
N ASP A 76 -43.03 1.10 8.92
CA ASP A 76 -42.13 1.26 10.07
C ASP A 76 -41.69 2.71 10.26
N GLY A 77 -41.94 3.56 9.27
CA GLY A 77 -41.55 4.96 9.22
C GLY A 77 -40.15 5.19 8.65
N ILE A 78 -39.88 6.42 8.21
CA ILE A 78 -38.58 6.80 7.64
C ILE A 78 -37.62 7.17 8.78
N LYS A 79 -36.48 6.48 8.83
CA LYS A 79 -35.41 6.68 9.81
C LYS A 79 -34.49 7.82 9.40
N ASP A 80 -33.97 7.79 8.18
CA ASP A 80 -33.06 8.81 7.67
C ASP A 80 -32.90 8.82 6.14
N TYR A 81 -32.32 9.94 5.68
CA TYR A 81 -31.93 10.25 4.30
C TYR A 81 -30.41 10.35 4.25
N LEU A 82 -29.75 9.52 3.46
CA LEU A 82 -28.30 9.51 3.29
C LEU A 82 -27.94 10.07 1.92
N PHE A 83 -27.04 11.03 1.87
CA PHE A 83 -26.70 11.74 0.65
C PHE A 83 -25.29 11.39 0.20
N TYR A 84 -25.17 10.82 -1.01
CA TYR A 84 -23.91 10.40 -1.61
C TYR A 84 -23.66 11.07 -2.95
N VAL A 85 -22.38 11.30 -3.26
CA VAL A 85 -21.94 11.89 -4.53
C VAL A 85 -20.75 11.17 -5.13
N TRP A 86 -20.58 11.28 -6.44
CA TRP A 86 -19.40 10.83 -7.19
C TRP A 86 -19.26 11.61 -8.50
N THR A 87 -18.07 11.57 -9.10
CA THR A 87 -17.78 12.24 -10.37
C THR A 87 -17.82 11.26 -11.55
N LYS A 88 -16.83 10.37 -11.67
CA LYS A 88 -16.73 9.42 -12.79
C LYS A 88 -17.16 8.01 -12.42
N ASP A 89 -16.60 7.45 -11.36
CA ASP A 89 -16.85 6.07 -10.95
C ASP A 89 -17.83 6.00 -9.77
N SER A 90 -18.98 5.34 -9.96
CA SER A 90 -19.96 5.12 -8.90
C SER A 90 -19.42 4.27 -7.75
N SER A 91 -18.36 3.48 -7.98
CA SER A 91 -17.69 2.73 -6.92
C SER A 91 -17.05 3.67 -5.90
N GLU A 92 -16.68 4.90 -6.28
CA GLU A 92 -16.03 5.90 -5.43
C GLU A 92 -17.02 6.84 -4.72
N LYS A 93 -18.30 6.44 -4.62
CA LYS A 93 -19.31 7.24 -3.92
C LYS A 93 -18.89 7.64 -2.50
N LYS A 94 -19.09 8.91 -2.17
CA LYS A 94 -18.74 9.49 -0.86
C LYS A 94 -19.99 10.00 -0.19
N MET A 95 -20.12 9.69 1.10
CA MET A 95 -21.18 10.23 1.92
C MET A 95 -20.86 11.70 2.24
N ILE A 96 -21.79 12.60 1.93
CA ILE A 96 -21.64 14.05 2.15
C ILE A 96 -22.47 14.52 3.33
N ALA A 97 -23.65 13.95 3.52
CA ALA A 97 -24.55 14.32 4.61
C ALA A 97 -25.51 13.19 4.95
N PHE A 98 -26.13 13.29 6.13
CA PHE A 98 -27.34 12.55 6.46
C PHE A 98 -28.32 13.46 7.19
N SER A 99 -29.61 13.16 7.05
CA SER A 99 -30.69 13.93 7.69
C SER A 99 -31.78 12.98 8.20
N PRO A 100 -32.34 13.21 9.40
CA PRO A 100 -33.54 12.51 9.86
C PRO A 100 -34.84 13.09 9.26
N ILE A 101 -34.75 14.21 8.54
CA ILE A 101 -35.90 14.90 7.92
C ILE A 101 -35.73 14.98 6.40
N SER A 102 -36.84 15.03 5.67
CA SER A 102 -36.93 15.05 4.20
C SER A 102 -36.33 16.30 3.55
N ASP A 103 -36.30 17.41 4.27
CA ASP A 103 -35.89 18.72 3.77
C ASP A 103 -34.65 19.20 4.51
N PHE A 104 -33.54 19.32 3.78
CA PHE A 104 -32.25 19.70 4.37
C PHE A 104 -31.37 20.44 3.36
N GLN A 105 -30.33 21.09 3.88
CA GLN A 105 -29.40 21.88 3.09
C GLN A 105 -27.99 21.29 3.11
N VAL A 106 -27.32 21.33 1.96
CA VAL A 106 -25.97 20.77 1.78
C VAL A 106 -25.10 21.71 0.95
N ARG A 107 -23.80 21.69 1.23
CA ARG A 107 -22.75 22.15 0.31
C ARG A 107 -22.09 20.94 -0.31
N LEU A 108 -21.72 21.07 -1.57
CA LEU A 108 -21.31 19.94 -2.39
C LEU A 108 -19.89 20.15 -2.91
N PRO A 109 -19.11 19.07 -3.07
CA PRO A 109 -17.81 19.14 -3.71
C PRO A 109 -17.91 19.58 -5.17
N SER A 110 -16.78 19.96 -5.76
CA SER A 110 -16.68 20.25 -7.18
C SER A 110 -17.03 19.00 -8.01
N GLY A 111 -17.65 19.24 -9.17
CA GLY A 111 -17.90 18.18 -10.14
C GLY A 111 -16.63 17.77 -10.90
N ASP A 112 -16.80 16.88 -11.86
CA ASP A 112 -15.70 16.40 -12.70
C ASP A 112 -14.92 17.54 -13.37
N ASN A 113 -13.60 17.39 -13.50
CA ASN A 113 -12.72 18.44 -14.00
C ASN A 113 -13.03 18.92 -15.42
N GLN A 114 -13.60 18.06 -16.27
CA GLN A 114 -13.88 18.39 -17.66
C GLN A 114 -15.33 18.87 -17.85
N THR A 115 -16.26 18.23 -17.17
CA THR A 115 -17.70 18.46 -17.36
C THR A 115 -18.34 19.32 -16.28
N SER A 116 -17.67 19.52 -15.14
CA SER A 116 -18.20 20.10 -13.90
C SER A 116 -19.40 19.34 -13.32
N LEU A 117 -19.72 18.16 -13.84
CA LEU A 117 -20.89 17.38 -13.42
C LEU A 117 -20.57 16.57 -12.17
N LEU A 118 -21.49 16.63 -11.21
CA LEU A 118 -21.50 15.81 -10.00
C LEU A 118 -22.75 14.92 -10.02
N ASN A 119 -22.56 13.61 -9.88
CA ASN A 119 -23.65 12.67 -9.77
C ASN A 119 -24.07 12.52 -8.31
N ILE A 120 -25.37 12.35 -8.09
CA ILE A 120 -25.99 12.34 -6.77
C ILE A 120 -26.91 11.13 -6.65
N ILE A 121 -26.85 10.47 -5.50
CA ILE A 121 -27.81 9.45 -5.10
C ILE A 121 -28.22 9.68 -3.66
N ILE A 122 -29.51 9.49 -3.40
CA ILE A 122 -30.09 9.60 -2.06
C ILE A 122 -30.60 8.21 -1.66
N TYR A 123 -30.21 7.77 -0.47
CA TYR A 123 -30.74 6.57 0.15
C TYR A 123 -31.76 6.96 1.20
N ILE A 124 -32.94 6.36 1.10
CA ILE A 124 -34.03 6.60 2.03
C ILE A 124 -34.25 5.30 2.77
N ARG A 125 -34.09 5.38 4.09
CA ARG A 125 -33.99 4.21 4.94
C ARG A 125 -35.09 4.22 5.99
N ASP A 126 -35.70 3.09 6.21
CA ASP A 126 -36.68 2.88 7.28
C ASP A 126 -36.02 2.52 8.62
N PHE A 127 -36.83 2.29 9.66
CA PHE A 127 -36.35 1.91 10.99
C PHE A 127 -35.82 0.46 11.09
N LEU A 128 -36.10 -0.39 10.11
CA LEU A 128 -35.59 -1.76 9.99
C LEU A 128 -34.41 -1.88 9.01
N ASP A 129 -33.83 -0.74 8.61
CA ASP A 129 -32.68 -0.61 7.73
C ASP A 129 -32.88 -1.09 6.28
N CYS A 130 -34.12 -1.23 5.78
CA CYS A 130 -34.36 -1.38 4.35
C CYS A 130 -34.20 -0.04 3.65
N VAL A 131 -33.67 -0.07 2.42
CA VAL A 131 -33.24 1.12 1.70
C VAL A 131 -33.83 1.12 0.29
N VAL A 132 -34.34 2.28 -0.12
CA VAL A 132 -34.60 2.60 -1.51
C VAL A 132 -33.56 3.59 -2.03
N GLU A 133 -33.06 3.32 -3.24
CA GLU A 133 -32.08 4.18 -3.91
C GLU A 133 -32.78 5.12 -4.89
N VAL A 134 -32.54 6.42 -4.75
CA VAL A 134 -33.10 7.47 -5.61
C VAL A 134 -31.97 8.16 -6.37
N ASN A 135 -31.88 7.87 -7.66
CA ASN A 135 -30.94 8.53 -8.56
C ASN A 135 -31.44 9.94 -8.89
N MET A 136 -30.58 10.93 -8.66
CA MET A 136 -30.88 12.34 -8.91
C MET A 136 -30.24 12.79 -10.24
N PRO A 137 -30.78 13.84 -10.89
CA PRO A 137 -30.11 14.48 -12.01
C PRO A 137 -28.71 14.97 -11.60
N SER A 138 -27.71 14.76 -12.44
CA SER A 138 -26.39 15.34 -12.24
C SER A 138 -26.46 16.87 -12.25
N ILE A 139 -25.69 17.52 -11.40
CA ILE A 139 -25.66 18.98 -11.27
C ILE A 139 -24.27 19.54 -11.55
N SER A 140 -24.19 20.80 -11.98
CA SER A 140 -22.91 21.43 -12.32
C SER A 140 -22.34 22.22 -11.13
N ILE A 141 -21.19 21.80 -10.61
CA ILE A 141 -20.54 22.46 -9.47
C ILE A 141 -19.08 22.78 -9.80
N ILE A 142 -18.71 24.06 -9.65
CA ILE A 142 -17.37 24.56 -9.94
C ILE A 142 -16.67 24.93 -8.62
N PRO A 143 -15.36 24.68 -8.46
CA PRO A 143 -14.64 25.09 -7.26
C PRO A 143 -14.64 26.61 -7.08
N ASN A 144 -14.85 27.07 -5.84
CA ASN A 144 -14.65 28.48 -5.48
C ASN A 144 -13.15 28.74 -5.20
N SER A 145 -12.37 28.82 -6.28
CA SER A 145 -10.91 29.01 -6.20
C SER A 145 -10.49 30.25 -5.40
N THR A 146 -11.29 31.32 -5.42
CA THR A 146 -11.00 32.55 -4.67
C THR A 146 -11.05 32.31 -3.16
N GLU A 147 -12.06 31.62 -2.66
CA GLU A 147 -12.15 31.30 -1.22
C GLU A 147 -11.03 30.35 -0.77
N ILE A 148 -10.69 29.36 -1.61
CA ILE A 148 -9.59 28.41 -1.34
C ILE A 148 -8.25 29.16 -1.28
N ASN A 149 -7.97 30.03 -2.25
CA ASN A 149 -6.73 30.82 -2.27
C ASN A 149 -6.67 31.80 -1.10
N ASN A 150 -7.80 32.40 -0.70
CA ASN A 150 -7.85 33.24 0.49
C ASN A 150 -7.53 32.45 1.76
N LEU A 151 -8.05 31.22 1.90
CA LEU A 151 -7.70 30.35 3.03
C LEU A 151 -6.20 30.05 3.08
N ILE A 152 -5.61 29.68 1.94
CA ILE A 152 -4.17 29.43 1.81
C ILE A 152 -3.35 30.66 2.22
N ASN A 153 -3.68 31.84 1.67
CA ASN A 153 -2.96 33.08 1.94
C ASN A 153 -3.08 33.52 3.41
N ASN A 154 -4.26 33.35 4.02
CA ASN A 154 -4.48 33.68 5.43
C ASN A 154 -3.63 32.79 6.35
N LEU A 155 -3.52 31.50 6.05
CA LEU A 155 -2.68 30.56 6.79
C LEU A 155 -1.18 30.82 6.58
N GLN A 156 -0.75 31.26 5.40
CA GLN A 156 0.64 31.60 5.13
C GLN A 156 1.11 32.90 5.79
N SER A 157 0.20 33.88 5.91
CA SER A 157 0.53 35.21 6.45
C SER A 157 0.52 35.29 7.98
N SER A 158 0.21 34.19 8.68
CA SER A 158 0.03 34.15 10.14
C SER A 158 -0.89 35.27 10.65
N SER A 159 -1.88 35.66 9.84
CA SER A 159 -2.74 36.80 10.15
C SER A 159 -3.85 36.38 11.13
N ASN A 160 -4.19 37.28 12.05
CA ASN A 160 -5.36 37.13 12.93
C ASN A 160 -6.70 37.15 12.16
N GLU A 161 -6.66 37.28 10.83
CA GLU A 161 -7.84 37.39 9.96
C GLU A 161 -8.47 36.04 9.59
N ILE A 162 -7.87 34.91 9.98
CA ILE A 162 -8.42 33.58 9.68
C ILE A 162 -9.83 33.38 10.26
N ASN A 163 -10.14 34.04 11.37
CA ASN A 163 -11.48 34.00 12.00
C ASN A 163 -12.58 34.67 11.15
N TYR A 164 -12.21 35.52 10.18
CA TYR A 164 -13.15 36.13 9.25
C TYR A 164 -13.31 35.34 7.94
N ASN A 165 -12.54 34.28 7.74
CA ASN A 165 -12.68 33.43 6.57
C ASN A 165 -14.00 32.63 6.65
N SER A 166 -14.79 32.65 5.58
CA SER A 166 -16.10 31.98 5.51
C SER A 166 -16.02 30.47 5.77
N ILE A 167 -14.96 29.82 5.26
CA ILE A 167 -14.69 28.40 5.48
C ILE A 167 -14.41 28.13 6.95
N ALA A 168 -13.54 28.94 7.57
CA ALA A 168 -13.21 28.80 8.99
C ALA A 168 -14.46 28.92 9.88
N GLN A 169 -15.32 29.91 9.61
CA GLN A 169 -16.58 30.09 10.34
C GLN A 169 -17.52 28.88 10.22
N LEU A 170 -17.60 28.26 9.04
CA LEU A 170 -18.39 27.04 8.83
C LEU A 170 -17.83 25.86 9.63
N LEU A 171 -16.50 25.72 9.69
CA LEU A 171 -15.83 24.67 10.48
C LEU A 171 -16.05 24.86 11.99
N PHE A 172 -16.06 26.11 12.48
CA PHE A 172 -16.35 26.42 13.89
C PHE A 172 -17.80 26.14 14.32
N SER A 173 -18.72 25.87 13.38
CA SER A 173 -20.10 25.49 13.72
C SER A 173 -20.18 24.19 14.55
N GLY A 174 -19.17 23.31 14.43
CA GLY A 174 -19.16 21.99 15.08
C GLY A 174 -20.24 21.03 14.57
N ASN A 175 -21.03 21.42 13.57
CA ASN A 175 -22.04 20.56 12.96
C ASN A 175 -21.37 19.53 12.06
N GLN A 176 -21.57 18.24 12.34
CA GLN A 176 -20.90 17.15 11.64
C GLN A 176 -21.13 17.14 10.14
N ASN A 177 -22.35 17.45 9.67
CA ASN A 177 -22.65 17.54 8.25
C ASN A 177 -21.89 18.71 7.62
N ILE A 178 -21.88 19.88 8.25
CA ILE A 178 -21.17 21.06 7.71
C ILE A 178 -19.66 20.81 7.69
N VAL A 179 -19.09 20.34 8.79
CA VAL A 179 -17.65 20.06 8.88
C VAL A 179 -17.25 18.98 7.88
N GLY A 180 -18.01 17.89 7.77
CA GLY A 180 -17.77 16.83 6.79
C GLY A 180 -17.84 17.31 5.35
N GLN A 181 -18.87 18.08 4.99
CA GLN A 181 -19.03 18.69 3.65
C GLN A 181 -17.81 19.55 3.27
N ILE A 182 -17.38 20.42 4.17
CA ILE A 182 -16.27 21.34 3.92
C ILE A 182 -14.95 20.58 3.82
N ILE A 183 -14.67 19.64 4.73
CA ILE A 183 -13.43 18.86 4.72
C ILE A 183 -13.35 18.02 3.45
N ILE A 184 -14.43 17.33 3.05
CA ILE A 184 -14.46 16.53 1.82
C ILE A 184 -14.22 17.43 0.60
N SER A 185 -14.98 18.51 0.46
CA SER A 185 -14.88 19.41 -0.70
C SER A 185 -13.50 20.05 -0.84
N LEU A 186 -12.92 20.56 0.24
CA LEU A 186 -11.58 21.15 0.18
C LEU A 186 -10.50 20.12 -0.05
N SER A 187 -10.59 18.97 0.62
CA SER A 187 -9.58 17.92 0.50
C SER A 187 -9.56 17.32 -0.91
N GLU A 188 -10.70 17.24 -1.60
CA GLU A 188 -10.76 16.89 -3.03
C GLU A 188 -9.99 17.87 -3.91
N GLU A 189 -10.21 19.17 -3.74
CA GLU A 189 -9.45 20.19 -4.47
C GLU A 189 -7.96 20.10 -4.18
N PHE A 190 -7.55 19.91 -2.91
CA PHE A 190 -6.14 19.74 -2.59
C PHE A 190 -5.55 18.42 -3.11
N ASN A 191 -6.31 17.33 -3.18
CA ASN A 191 -5.83 16.08 -3.78
C ASN A 191 -5.61 16.22 -5.29
N LYS A 192 -6.48 16.99 -5.96
CA LYS A 192 -6.30 17.37 -7.36
C LYS A 192 -5.06 18.25 -7.54
N MET A 193 -4.91 19.32 -6.76
CA MET A 193 -3.74 20.20 -6.80
C MET A 193 -2.44 19.41 -6.55
N ASN A 194 -2.43 18.46 -5.62
CA ASN A 194 -1.28 17.59 -5.38
C ASN A 194 -0.88 16.80 -6.64
N SER A 195 -1.87 16.18 -7.28
CA SER A 195 -1.65 15.37 -8.49
C SER A 195 -1.08 16.24 -9.62
N GLU A 196 -1.67 17.42 -9.84
CA GLU A 196 -1.20 18.40 -10.84
C GLU A 196 0.23 18.90 -10.53
N ASN A 197 0.56 19.13 -9.27
CA ASN A 197 1.89 19.57 -8.84
C ASN A 197 2.94 18.47 -9.02
N VAL A 198 2.59 17.21 -8.73
CA VAL A 198 3.46 16.05 -8.98
C VAL A 198 3.69 15.88 -10.49
N ASP A 199 2.64 15.94 -11.31
CA ASP A 199 2.76 15.84 -12.78
C ASP A 199 3.62 16.99 -13.36
N LYS A 200 3.43 18.21 -12.86
CA LYS A 200 4.24 19.39 -13.21
C LYS A 200 5.70 19.18 -12.83
N ALA A 201 5.99 18.68 -11.63
CA ALA A 201 7.35 18.35 -11.17
C ALA A 201 8.01 17.27 -12.06
N ILE A 202 7.29 16.20 -12.38
CA ILE A 202 7.75 15.14 -13.28
C ILE A 202 8.06 15.70 -14.67
N SER A 203 7.19 16.55 -15.21
CA SER A 203 7.40 17.18 -16.52
C SER A 203 8.65 18.07 -16.57
N LYS A 204 9.15 18.52 -15.41
CA LYS A 204 10.36 19.33 -15.25
C LYS A 204 11.60 18.49 -14.87
N GLY A 205 11.51 17.16 -14.95
CA GLY A 205 12.65 16.25 -14.78
C GLY A 205 12.87 15.72 -13.35
N ILE A 206 11.90 15.89 -12.45
CA ILE A 206 11.97 15.30 -11.11
C ILE A 206 11.43 13.86 -11.17
N PRO A 207 12.19 12.85 -10.73
CA PRO A 207 11.70 11.47 -10.67
C PRO A 207 10.43 11.33 -9.83
N ALA A 208 9.38 10.69 -10.39
CA ALA A 208 8.14 10.44 -9.65
C ALA A 208 8.38 9.65 -8.35
N ALA A 209 9.29 8.67 -8.39
CA ALA A 209 9.64 7.86 -7.23
C ALA A 209 10.32 8.65 -6.09
N THR A 210 10.85 9.84 -6.31
CA THR A 210 11.49 10.62 -5.22
C THR A 210 10.54 11.60 -4.53
N ILE A 211 9.36 11.86 -5.11
CA ILE A 211 8.40 12.86 -4.61
C ILE A 211 7.01 12.32 -4.33
N SER A 212 6.72 11.09 -4.78
CA SER A 212 5.41 10.47 -4.64
C SER A 212 5.52 8.94 -4.51
N ILE A 213 4.51 8.37 -3.85
CA ILE A 213 4.28 6.93 -3.77
C ILE A 213 3.13 6.61 -4.70
N SER A 214 3.34 5.65 -5.60
CA SER A 214 2.35 5.28 -6.60
C SER A 214 1.16 4.55 -5.95
N SER A 215 -0.05 4.80 -6.46
CA SER A 215 -1.24 4.08 -6.01
C SER A 215 -1.21 2.60 -6.45
N LEU A 216 -1.92 1.75 -5.70
CA LEU A 216 -2.10 0.36 -6.07
C LEU A 216 -2.79 0.25 -7.45
N GLY A 217 -2.24 -0.60 -8.32
CA GLY A 217 -2.76 -0.83 -9.67
C GLY A 217 -2.43 0.26 -10.70
N SER A 218 -1.63 1.27 -10.34
CA SER A 218 -1.15 2.26 -11.30
C SER A 218 -0.10 1.70 -12.26
N THR A 219 -0.04 2.27 -13.46
CA THR A 219 1.01 2.00 -14.45
C THR A 219 2.13 3.03 -14.36
N SER A 220 3.30 2.71 -14.91
CA SER A 220 4.44 3.64 -14.89
C SER A 220 4.09 4.97 -15.58
N SER A 221 4.42 6.09 -14.91
CA SER A 221 4.28 7.45 -15.42
C SER A 221 5.60 8.04 -15.91
N GLN A 222 6.67 7.24 -15.99
CA GLN A 222 8.01 7.75 -16.32
C GLN A 222 8.10 8.29 -17.75
N ARG A 223 8.74 9.47 -17.86
CA ARG A 223 9.26 10.03 -19.11
C ARG A 223 10.78 10.03 -19.05
N THR A 224 11.42 9.89 -20.20
CA THR A 224 12.89 9.82 -20.39
C THR A 224 13.66 10.87 -19.58
N SER A 225 14.87 10.52 -19.14
CA SER A 225 15.77 11.32 -18.29
C SER A 225 15.97 12.76 -18.79
N ILE A 226 15.21 13.70 -18.22
CA ILE A 226 15.46 15.14 -18.34
C ILE A 226 16.44 15.52 -17.22
N PRO A 227 17.41 16.43 -17.45
CA PRO A 227 18.27 16.94 -16.39
C PRO A 227 17.46 17.50 -15.22
N LEU A 228 17.88 17.19 -13.98
CA LEU A 228 17.21 17.64 -12.77
C LEU A 228 17.16 19.17 -12.70
N ASN A 229 15.95 19.73 -12.67
CA ASN A 229 15.75 21.17 -12.51
C ASN A 229 15.61 21.52 -11.01
N ALA A 230 16.69 21.99 -10.38
CA ALA A 230 16.69 22.37 -8.97
C ALA A 230 15.65 23.45 -8.63
N SER A 231 15.40 24.40 -9.53
CA SER A 231 14.36 25.43 -9.33
C SER A 231 12.96 24.84 -9.33
N ALA A 232 12.71 23.78 -10.11
CA ALA A 232 11.44 23.07 -10.11
C ALA A 232 11.17 22.35 -8.77
N LEU A 233 12.22 21.79 -8.15
CA LEU A 233 12.09 21.13 -6.85
C LEU A 233 11.73 22.13 -5.76
N ILE A 234 12.37 23.30 -5.74
CA ILE A 234 12.06 24.38 -4.80
C ILE A 234 10.61 24.87 -4.96
N GLU A 235 10.14 25.03 -6.21
CA GLU A 235 8.75 25.42 -6.49
C GLU A 235 7.76 24.37 -5.98
N TYR A 236 8.02 23.09 -6.27
CA TYR A 236 7.21 21.97 -5.79
C TYR A 236 7.15 21.92 -4.25
N GLU A 237 8.29 22.02 -3.56
CA GLU A 237 8.34 22.00 -2.10
C GLU A 237 7.60 23.18 -1.47
N LYS A 238 7.64 24.36 -2.10
CA LYS A 238 6.87 25.52 -1.66
C LYS A 238 5.36 25.28 -1.75
N GLU A 239 4.88 24.78 -2.88
CA GLU A 239 3.47 24.44 -3.09
C GLU A 239 3.02 23.32 -2.14
N LEU A 240 3.86 22.29 -1.94
CA LEU A 240 3.64 21.17 -1.02
C LEU A 240 3.42 21.65 0.42
N ASN A 241 4.35 22.46 0.94
CA ASN A 241 4.29 22.97 2.30
C ASN A 241 3.08 23.88 2.53
N SER A 242 2.70 24.68 1.54
CA SER A 242 1.50 25.49 1.60
C SER A 242 0.24 24.65 1.81
N GLN A 243 0.10 23.56 1.07
CA GLN A 243 -1.07 22.68 1.15
C GLN A 243 -1.05 21.85 2.45
N ALA A 244 0.13 21.43 2.89
CA ALA A 244 0.30 20.75 4.18
C ALA A 244 -0.20 21.61 5.36
N ASN A 245 0.08 22.91 5.37
CA ASN A 245 -0.41 23.82 6.41
C ASN A 245 -1.95 23.87 6.45
N VAL A 246 -2.63 23.81 5.30
CA VAL A 246 -4.10 23.77 5.26
C VAL A 246 -4.62 22.46 5.84
N ARG A 247 -4.00 21.31 5.50
CA ARG A 247 -4.41 20.01 6.07
C ARG A 247 -4.21 19.94 7.58
N ASP A 248 -3.08 20.48 8.07
CA ASP A 248 -2.77 20.61 9.49
C ASP A 248 -3.80 21.48 10.23
N TYR A 249 -4.34 22.50 9.58
CA TYR A 249 -5.47 23.28 10.11
C TYR A 249 -6.79 22.49 10.08
N LEU A 250 -7.15 21.88 8.94
CA LEU A 250 -8.43 21.18 8.75
C LEU A 250 -8.61 19.99 9.69
N ILE A 251 -7.54 19.22 9.95
CA ILE A 251 -7.62 18.02 10.79
C ILE A 251 -8.08 18.32 12.23
N THR A 252 -7.79 19.52 12.74
CA THR A 252 -8.17 19.92 14.10
C THR A 252 -9.69 19.92 14.32
N PHE A 253 -10.48 20.15 13.27
CA PHE A 253 -11.94 20.17 13.33
C PHE A 253 -12.57 18.78 13.33
N THR A 254 -11.80 17.73 13.03
CA THR A 254 -12.30 16.35 13.06
C THR A 254 -12.30 15.76 14.47
N ASN A 255 -11.40 16.21 15.34
CA ASN A 255 -11.13 15.56 16.62
C ASN A 255 -12.35 15.61 17.56
N ASN A 256 -13.01 16.78 17.63
CA ASN A 256 -14.10 17.05 18.56
C ASN A 256 -15.49 16.61 18.05
N LEU A 257 -15.58 16.00 16.86
CA LEU A 257 -16.86 15.55 16.33
C LEU A 257 -17.35 14.32 17.11
N ALA A 258 -18.56 14.42 17.67
CA ALA A 258 -19.18 13.35 18.43
C ALA A 258 -19.44 12.10 17.57
N ILE A 259 -19.24 10.90 18.11
CA ILE A 259 -19.48 9.65 17.38
C ILE A 259 -20.79 9.05 17.90
N THR A 260 -21.92 9.36 17.25
CA THR A 260 -23.25 9.06 17.79
C THR A 260 -23.97 7.90 17.10
N THR A 261 -23.73 7.68 15.82
CA THR A 261 -24.46 6.71 14.98
C THR A 261 -23.55 6.11 13.89
N SER A 262 -24.01 5.04 13.21
CA SER A 262 -23.29 4.50 12.04
C SER A 262 -23.10 5.54 10.93
N ASN A 263 -24.08 6.43 10.72
CA ASN A 263 -23.97 7.53 9.76
C ASN A 263 -22.90 8.54 10.14
N SER A 264 -22.78 8.86 11.44
CA SER A 264 -21.70 9.71 11.95
C SER A 264 -20.32 9.09 11.67
N ILE A 265 -20.18 7.76 11.87
CA ILE A 265 -18.95 7.04 11.54
C ILE A 265 -18.65 7.08 10.04
N LYS A 266 -19.65 6.79 9.19
CA LYS A 266 -19.50 6.82 7.72
C LYS A 266 -19.06 8.20 7.22
N LEU A 267 -19.68 9.28 7.71
CA LEU A 267 -19.34 10.64 7.30
C LEU A 267 -17.95 11.07 7.78
N GLN A 268 -17.62 10.83 9.05
CA GLN A 268 -16.32 11.21 9.61
C GLN A 268 -15.17 10.40 8.98
N SER A 269 -15.36 9.09 8.79
CA SER A 269 -14.37 8.24 8.13
C SER A 269 -14.16 8.62 6.67
N ALA A 270 -15.22 8.96 5.92
CA ALA A 270 -15.11 9.48 4.55
C ALA A 270 -14.33 10.81 4.52
N SER A 271 -14.59 11.70 5.47
CA SER A 271 -13.88 12.98 5.61
C SER A 271 -12.38 12.75 5.88
N LEU A 272 -12.03 11.84 6.79
CA LEU A 272 -10.63 11.49 7.09
C LEU A 272 -9.93 10.81 5.91
N ALA A 273 -10.60 9.89 5.22
CA ALA A 273 -10.04 9.24 4.04
C ALA A 273 -9.69 10.27 2.95
N GLN A 274 -10.56 11.26 2.71
CA GLN A 274 -10.31 12.33 1.75
C GLN A 274 -9.20 13.28 2.21
N LEU A 275 -9.21 13.68 3.49
CA LEU A 275 -8.23 14.59 4.08
C LEU A 275 -6.81 13.99 4.11
N THR A 276 -6.69 12.66 4.19
CA THR A 276 -5.40 11.97 4.28
C THR A 276 -4.86 11.44 2.94
N GLN A 277 -5.64 11.51 1.86
CA GLN A 277 -5.29 10.88 0.58
C GLN A 277 -3.96 11.39 -0.03
N SER A 278 -3.65 12.69 0.05
CA SER A 278 -2.34 13.22 -0.37
C SER A 278 -1.29 13.03 0.73
N THR A 279 -0.70 11.83 0.76
CA THR A 279 0.18 11.39 1.85
C THR A 279 1.44 12.25 2.03
N ASN A 280 1.97 12.82 0.95
CA ASN A 280 3.11 13.74 0.95
C ASN A 280 2.79 15.12 1.57
N GLN A 281 1.53 15.43 1.85
CA GLN A 281 1.08 16.69 2.44
C GLN A 281 0.67 16.57 3.91
N LEU A 282 0.87 15.40 4.54
CA LEU A 282 0.46 15.21 5.93
C LEU A 282 1.65 15.46 6.86
N THR A 283 1.51 16.47 7.71
CA THR A 283 2.44 16.73 8.81
C THR A 283 2.36 15.62 9.86
N ARG A 284 3.36 15.50 10.73
CA ARG A 284 3.31 14.58 11.88
C ARG A 284 2.07 14.79 12.75
N THR A 285 1.70 16.05 13.00
CA THR A 285 0.48 16.38 13.76
C THR A 285 -0.77 15.90 13.04
N THR A 286 -0.85 16.08 11.72
CA THR A 286 -1.98 15.57 10.92
C THR A 286 -2.07 14.06 10.96
N VAL A 287 -0.93 13.36 10.78
CA VAL A 287 -0.82 11.90 10.87
C VAL A 287 -1.30 11.39 12.23
N MET A 288 -0.81 11.99 13.33
CA MET A 288 -1.17 11.61 14.69
C MET A 288 -2.67 11.81 14.96
N LEU A 289 -3.21 12.99 14.67
CA LEU A 289 -4.63 13.31 14.91
C LEU A 289 -5.56 12.44 14.05
N ALA A 290 -5.22 12.24 12.78
CA ALA A 290 -6.00 11.38 11.89
C ALA A 290 -5.97 9.91 12.33
N SER A 291 -4.81 9.40 12.74
CA SER A 291 -4.67 8.03 13.26
C SER A 291 -5.50 7.82 14.53
N ASN A 292 -5.44 8.78 15.47
CA ASN A 292 -6.24 8.75 16.69
C ASN A 292 -7.73 8.75 16.39
N LYS A 293 -8.20 9.67 15.54
CA LYS A 293 -9.63 9.74 15.19
C LYS A 293 -10.09 8.50 14.43
N CYS A 294 -9.26 7.97 13.52
CA CYS A 294 -9.52 6.73 12.80
C CYS A 294 -9.65 5.53 13.75
N TYR A 295 -8.79 5.46 14.77
CA TYR A 295 -8.86 4.44 15.81
C TYR A 295 -10.13 4.56 16.66
N GLU A 296 -10.50 5.77 17.11
CA GLU A 296 -11.75 6.01 17.84
C GLU A 296 -12.99 5.56 17.05
N LEU A 297 -13.06 5.92 15.76
CA LEU A 297 -14.14 5.52 14.87
C LEU A 297 -14.19 4.00 14.67
N SER A 298 -13.03 3.35 14.59
CA SER A 298 -12.92 1.89 14.46
C SER A 298 -13.40 1.18 15.72
N LEU A 299 -13.07 1.70 16.91
CA LEU A 299 -13.60 1.20 18.18
C LEU A 299 -15.12 1.36 18.28
N ALA A 300 -15.64 2.53 17.91
CA ALA A 300 -17.07 2.78 17.89
C ALA A 300 -17.78 1.82 16.93
N LEU A 301 -17.25 1.65 15.71
CA LEU A 301 -17.80 0.73 14.71
C LEU A 301 -17.82 -0.72 15.25
N HIS A 302 -16.71 -1.17 15.81
CA HIS A 302 -16.62 -2.51 16.40
C HIS A 302 -17.65 -2.74 17.50
N SER A 303 -17.88 -1.74 18.36
CA SER A 303 -18.88 -1.84 19.43
C SER A 303 -20.33 -1.97 18.94
N MET A 304 -20.64 -1.42 17.76
CA MET A 304 -21.98 -1.44 17.17
C MET A 304 -22.15 -2.45 16.03
N ALA A 305 -21.08 -3.11 15.57
CA ALA A 305 -21.08 -3.95 14.37
C ALA A 305 -22.14 -5.06 14.36
N LYS A 306 -22.51 -5.59 15.54
CA LYS A 306 -23.57 -6.62 15.68
C LYS A 306 -25.00 -6.08 15.55
N ARG A 307 -25.18 -4.76 15.59
CA ARG A 307 -26.49 -4.07 15.65
C ARG A 307 -26.78 -3.20 14.43
N ILE A 308 -25.87 -3.18 13.46
CA ILE A 308 -26.00 -2.39 12.24
C ILE A 308 -25.87 -3.33 11.03
N PRO A 309 -26.45 -2.97 9.88
CA PRO A 309 -26.35 -3.78 8.67
C PRO A 309 -24.90 -3.91 8.20
N TYR A 310 -24.62 -5.02 7.51
CA TYR A 310 -23.29 -5.32 6.97
C TYR A 310 -22.79 -4.21 6.03
N GLU A 311 -23.69 -3.63 5.22
CA GLU A 311 -23.39 -2.56 4.27
C GLU A 311 -22.84 -1.31 4.97
N ASP A 312 -23.39 -0.96 6.14
CA ASP A 312 -22.89 0.16 6.96
C ASP A 312 -21.48 -0.15 7.51
N VAL A 313 -21.26 -1.40 7.97
CA VAL A 313 -19.94 -1.86 8.44
C VAL A 313 -18.93 -1.82 7.30
N GLN A 314 -19.31 -2.28 6.11
CA GLN A 314 -18.44 -2.32 4.94
C GLN A 314 -18.06 -0.91 4.46
N ILE A 315 -19.02 0.01 4.36
CA ILE A 315 -18.76 1.39 3.94
C ILE A 315 -17.81 2.08 4.94
N ALA A 316 -18.10 1.98 6.24
CA ALA A 316 -17.25 2.58 7.27
C ALA A 316 -15.84 1.96 7.29
N SER A 317 -15.76 0.62 7.24
CA SER A 317 -14.49 -0.11 7.26
C SER A 317 -13.62 0.25 6.06
N ASN A 318 -14.19 0.36 4.86
CA ASN A 318 -13.48 0.78 3.66
C ASN A 318 -12.82 2.16 3.84
N GLN A 319 -13.54 3.14 4.39
CA GLN A 319 -12.99 4.48 4.58
C GLN A 319 -11.93 4.51 5.70
N LEU A 320 -12.13 3.76 6.78
CA LEU A 320 -11.17 3.67 7.89
C LEU A 320 -9.87 2.98 7.48
N ILE A 321 -9.93 1.92 6.66
CA ILE A 321 -8.73 1.27 6.11
C ILE A 321 -7.97 2.23 5.18
N ARG A 322 -8.66 3.03 4.35
CA ARG A 322 -8.02 4.07 3.53
C ARG A 322 -7.28 5.07 4.42
N CYS A 323 -7.95 5.58 5.45
CA CYS A 323 -7.33 6.50 6.40
C CYS A 323 -6.08 5.88 7.07
N ALA A 324 -6.18 4.64 7.56
CA ALA A 324 -5.08 3.93 8.19
C ALA A 324 -3.88 3.71 7.22
N SER A 325 -4.15 3.32 5.97
CA SER A 325 -3.12 3.16 4.94
C SER A 325 -2.47 4.50 4.57
N ASN A 326 -3.25 5.56 4.45
CA ASN A 326 -2.77 6.89 4.14
C ASN A 326 -1.82 7.43 5.21
N VAL A 327 -2.20 7.34 6.49
CA VAL A 327 -1.35 7.81 7.59
C VAL A 327 -0.08 6.97 7.72
N LEU A 328 -0.17 5.65 7.51
CA LEU A 328 1.00 4.77 7.49
C LEU A 328 1.94 5.11 6.33
N THR A 329 1.40 5.36 5.14
CA THR A 329 2.20 5.74 3.97
C THR A 329 2.86 7.12 4.18
N ALA A 330 2.12 8.09 4.73
CA ALA A 330 2.62 9.44 4.98
C ALA A 330 3.75 9.48 6.01
N VAL A 331 3.65 8.70 7.09
CA VAL A 331 4.70 8.70 8.12
C VAL A 331 5.98 8.00 7.63
N ASN A 332 5.83 6.99 6.78
CA ASN A 332 6.95 6.21 6.26
C ASN A 332 7.62 6.85 5.02
N GLY A 333 6.87 7.57 4.18
CA GLY A 333 7.37 8.17 2.94
C GLY A 333 8.67 8.98 3.10
N PRO A 334 8.74 9.95 4.03
CA PRO A 334 9.94 10.75 4.24
C PRO A 334 11.11 9.95 4.76
N LEU A 335 10.85 8.99 5.66
CA LEU A 335 11.88 8.09 6.16
C LEU A 335 12.44 7.20 5.05
N GLN A 336 11.67 6.95 3.99
CA GLN A 336 12.06 6.13 2.84
C GLN A 336 12.58 6.94 1.64
N GLU A 337 12.77 8.24 1.80
CA GLU A 337 13.23 9.16 0.74
C GLU A 337 12.31 9.15 -0.49
N ARG A 338 11.03 8.81 -0.27
CA ARG A 338 9.99 8.78 -1.31
C ARG A 338 9.19 10.08 -1.36
N THR A 339 9.26 10.89 -0.31
CA THR A 339 8.61 12.20 -0.19
C THR A 339 9.49 13.16 0.63
N SER A 340 9.37 14.46 0.41
CA SER A 340 10.12 15.47 1.19
C SER A 340 9.65 15.53 2.65
N LEU A 341 10.57 15.94 3.55
CA LEU A 341 10.21 16.36 4.90
C LEU A 341 9.53 17.74 4.84
N LEU A 342 8.48 17.93 5.63
CA LEU A 342 7.72 19.18 5.66
C LEU A 342 8.40 20.21 6.57
N ASN A 343 8.37 21.48 6.14
CA ASN A 343 8.98 22.61 6.85
C ASN A 343 8.34 22.85 8.22
N LEU A 344 7.02 22.68 8.32
CA LEU A 344 6.32 22.84 9.59
C LEU A 344 6.78 21.80 10.63
N ASP A 345 7.01 20.58 10.17
CA ASP A 345 7.54 19.49 10.98
C ASP A 345 9.02 19.72 11.36
N LEU A 346 9.82 20.23 10.43
CA LEU A 346 11.20 20.64 10.71
C LEU A 346 11.26 21.76 11.75
N SER A 347 10.40 22.77 11.62
CA SER A 347 10.29 23.88 12.57
C SER A 347 9.85 23.39 13.95
N ARG A 348 8.82 22.55 14.04
CA ARG A 348 8.33 21.97 15.30
C ARG A 348 9.37 21.07 15.97
N ALA A 349 10.13 20.28 15.22
CA ALA A 349 11.19 19.44 15.76
C ALA A 349 12.32 20.24 16.42
N ASN A 350 12.56 21.47 15.94
CA ASN A 350 13.65 22.34 16.39
C ASN A 350 13.17 23.51 17.27
N ALA A 351 11.87 23.60 17.56
CA ALA A 351 11.35 24.51 18.56
C ALA A 351 11.75 24.03 19.97
N LEU A 352 12.05 24.98 20.85
CA LEU A 352 12.34 24.69 22.25
C LEU A 352 11.09 24.07 22.92
N PRO A 353 11.23 22.95 23.66
CA PRO A 353 10.13 22.38 24.43
C PRO A 353 9.51 23.42 25.36
N THR A 354 8.18 23.52 25.38
CA THR A 354 7.45 24.46 26.24
C THR A 354 7.31 23.97 27.68
N ASP A 355 7.33 22.64 27.87
CA ASP A 355 7.27 22.00 29.17
C ASP A 355 8.69 21.61 29.59
N TYR A 356 9.13 22.17 30.71
CA TYR A 356 10.46 22.00 31.29
C TYR A 356 10.53 20.62 31.98
N ASP A 357 10.52 19.54 31.20
CA ASP A 357 10.72 18.19 31.71
C ASP A 357 12.19 17.77 31.56
N THR A 358 12.78 17.34 32.67
CA THR A 358 14.23 17.10 32.78
C THR A 358 14.73 15.95 31.90
N ASP A 359 13.85 15.08 31.45
CA ASP A 359 14.12 13.93 30.57
C ASP A 359 14.10 14.31 29.09
N LEU A 360 13.12 15.10 28.64
CA LEU A 360 13.03 15.58 27.26
C LEU A 360 14.22 16.50 26.92
N GLU A 361 14.64 17.35 27.87
CA GLU A 361 15.83 18.19 27.75
C GLU A 361 17.13 17.37 27.72
N ALA A 362 17.18 16.22 28.40
CA ALA A 362 18.34 15.32 28.36
C ALA A 362 18.50 14.66 26.97
N GLU A 363 17.40 14.33 26.28
CA GLU A 363 17.45 13.88 24.88
C GLU A 363 17.76 15.02 23.92
N TRP A 364 17.15 16.20 24.10
CA TRP A 364 17.33 17.36 23.21
C TRP A 364 18.76 17.93 23.27
N SER A 365 19.39 17.90 24.45
CA SER A 365 20.77 18.35 24.69
C SER A 365 21.84 17.34 24.28
N ASN A 366 21.46 16.09 23.99
CA ASN A 366 22.40 15.06 23.56
C ASN A 366 22.67 15.16 22.04
N LEU A 367 23.57 16.08 21.67
CA LEU A 367 23.98 16.31 20.27
C LEU A 367 24.50 15.05 19.56
N ASN A 368 25.05 14.08 20.31
CA ASN A 368 25.52 12.82 19.74
C ASN A 368 24.37 11.95 19.18
N LEU A 369 23.13 12.13 19.65
CA LEU A 369 21.97 11.44 19.08
C LEU A 369 21.63 11.92 17.67
N PHE A 370 22.01 13.15 17.33
CA PHE A 370 21.62 13.81 16.08
C PHE A 370 22.81 14.10 15.15
N ALA A 371 24.05 13.88 15.59
CA ALA A 371 25.22 13.97 14.75
C ALA A 371 25.30 12.79 13.76
N ASN A 372 25.92 12.99 12.60
CA ASN A 372 26.21 11.91 11.66
C ASN A 372 27.71 11.61 11.66
N GLY A 373 28.12 10.60 12.44
CA GLY A 373 29.53 10.32 12.68
C GLY A 373 30.21 11.50 13.37
N ASN A 374 31.10 12.20 12.65
CA ASN A 374 31.82 13.36 13.15
C ASN A 374 31.21 14.70 12.67
N ASP A 375 30.10 14.69 11.94
CA ASP A 375 29.41 15.90 11.48
C ASP A 375 28.41 16.40 12.54
N PHE A 376 28.77 17.51 13.18
CA PHE A 376 27.97 18.24 14.17
C PHE A 376 27.49 19.60 13.62
N SER A 377 27.39 19.75 12.31
CA SER A 377 26.80 20.97 11.73
C SER A 377 25.34 21.12 12.17
N ILE A 378 24.91 22.38 12.33
CA ILE A 378 23.53 22.70 12.74
C ILE A 378 22.52 22.09 11.77
N GLU A 379 22.80 22.17 10.47
CA GLU A 379 21.94 21.59 9.42
C GLU A 379 21.76 20.08 9.59
N THR A 380 22.85 19.35 9.86
CA THR A 380 22.80 17.91 10.11
C THR A 380 22.00 17.59 11.38
N ILE A 381 22.22 18.34 12.47
CA ILE A 381 21.51 18.14 13.74
C ILE A 381 20.00 18.40 13.56
N GLU A 382 19.62 19.52 12.95
CA GLU A 382 18.21 19.89 12.76
C GLU A 382 17.46 18.88 11.88
N LYS A 383 18.10 18.42 10.80
CA LYS A 383 17.55 17.39 9.91
C LYS A 383 17.40 16.05 10.62
N ASN A 384 18.44 15.60 11.33
CA ASN A 384 18.42 14.30 12.01
C ASN A 384 17.45 14.28 13.18
N ARG A 385 17.28 15.39 13.90
CA ARG A 385 16.24 15.54 14.92
C ARG A 385 14.83 15.40 14.32
N ASN A 386 14.61 15.99 13.15
CA ASN A 386 13.34 15.84 12.45
C ASN A 386 13.07 14.37 12.05
N ILE A 387 14.09 13.68 11.53
CA ILE A 387 14.04 12.24 11.18
C ILE A 387 13.80 11.38 12.43
N TYR A 388 14.41 11.72 13.57
CA TYR A 388 14.23 11.02 14.83
C TYR A 388 12.76 11.01 15.28
N TYR A 389 12.12 12.18 15.37
CA TYR A 389 10.71 12.26 15.73
C TYR A 389 9.78 11.62 14.68
N GLN A 390 10.16 11.69 13.40
CA GLN A 390 9.45 10.97 12.34
C GLN A 390 9.49 9.45 12.55
N LYS A 391 10.64 8.90 12.96
CA LYS A 391 10.82 7.47 13.25
C LYS A 391 10.02 7.02 14.47
N GLN A 392 10.02 7.82 15.55
CA GLN A 392 9.21 7.53 16.73
C GLN A 392 7.73 7.43 16.38
N LEU A 393 7.19 8.44 15.68
CA LEU A 393 5.79 8.43 15.24
C LEU A 393 5.50 7.25 14.30
N ALA A 394 6.41 6.90 13.39
CA ALA A 394 6.21 5.75 12.49
C ALA A 394 5.99 4.43 13.24
N ASN A 395 6.73 4.20 14.33
CA ASN A 395 6.56 3.02 15.18
C ASN A 395 5.18 3.00 15.86
N GLU A 396 4.74 4.14 16.41
CA GLU A 396 3.42 4.26 17.05
C GLU A 396 2.28 4.05 16.06
N ILE A 397 2.36 4.70 14.89
CA ILE A 397 1.34 4.62 13.82
C ILE A 397 1.25 3.21 13.26
N THR A 398 2.37 2.49 13.14
CA THR A 398 2.37 1.07 12.71
C THR A 398 1.58 0.21 13.69
N LEU A 399 1.83 0.35 15.00
CA LEU A 399 1.10 -0.40 16.04
C LEU A 399 -0.38 -0.04 16.07
N GLN A 400 -0.72 1.24 15.95
CA GLN A 400 -2.12 1.69 15.95
C GLN A 400 -2.87 1.22 14.70
N THR A 401 -2.22 1.24 13.53
CA THR A 401 -2.78 0.72 12.27
C THR A 401 -3.10 -0.77 12.37
N ASN A 402 -2.23 -1.57 12.97
CA ASN A 402 -2.50 -2.99 13.21
C ASN A 402 -3.73 -3.20 14.12
N LYS A 403 -3.91 -2.36 15.16
CA LYS A 403 -5.10 -2.40 16.01
C LYS A 403 -6.37 -2.01 15.24
N ILE A 404 -6.31 -0.96 14.41
CA ILE A 404 -7.41 -0.55 13.53
C ILE A 404 -7.81 -1.72 12.63
N ILE A 405 -6.87 -2.30 11.90
CA ILE A 405 -7.13 -3.42 10.98
C ILE A 405 -7.75 -4.61 11.73
N SER A 406 -7.27 -4.93 12.93
CA SER A 406 -7.83 -6.00 13.76
C SER A 406 -9.29 -5.75 14.17
N LEU A 407 -9.62 -4.53 14.62
CA LEU A 407 -10.98 -4.13 14.97
C LEU A 407 -11.93 -4.20 13.77
N LEU A 408 -11.50 -3.69 12.61
CA LEU A 408 -12.29 -3.69 11.38
C LEU A 408 -12.48 -5.10 10.82
N THR A 409 -11.43 -5.92 10.85
CA THR A 409 -11.50 -7.35 10.50
C THR A 409 -12.55 -8.06 11.36
N SER A 410 -12.48 -7.87 12.68
CA SER A 410 -13.44 -8.47 13.61
C SER A 410 -14.87 -7.98 13.35
N SER A 411 -15.03 -6.71 12.99
CA SER A 411 -16.33 -6.12 12.69
C SER A 411 -16.95 -6.71 11.42
N LEU A 412 -16.15 -6.90 10.37
CA LEU A 412 -16.57 -7.52 9.11
C LEU A 412 -16.84 -9.02 9.28
N ASN A 413 -15.97 -9.72 10.00
CA ASN A 413 -16.03 -11.19 10.16
C ASN A 413 -17.33 -11.66 10.82
N ILE A 414 -17.96 -10.82 11.65
CA ILE A 414 -19.27 -11.12 12.28
C ILE A 414 -20.37 -11.37 11.23
N HIS A 415 -20.26 -10.74 10.05
CA HIS A 415 -21.27 -10.78 9.00
C HIS A 415 -20.96 -11.78 7.89
N LEU A 416 -19.79 -12.43 7.93
CA LEU A 416 -19.36 -13.37 6.89
C LEU A 416 -19.63 -14.82 7.31
N ASN A 417 -20.34 -15.55 6.45
CA ASN A 417 -20.53 -16.99 6.55
C ASN A 417 -19.58 -17.74 5.61
N ILE A 418 -19.53 -19.06 5.74
CA ILE A 418 -18.74 -19.93 4.86
C ILE A 418 -19.08 -19.68 3.39
N GLY A 419 -18.06 -19.40 2.58
CA GLY A 419 -18.19 -19.11 1.15
C GLY A 419 -18.51 -17.65 0.82
N GLN A 420 -18.69 -16.78 1.82
CA GLN A 420 -18.82 -15.35 1.62
C GLN A 420 -17.47 -14.64 1.75
N ASN A 421 -17.34 -13.53 1.05
CA ASN A 421 -16.18 -12.66 1.12
C ASN A 421 -16.58 -11.17 1.21
N SER A 422 -15.65 -10.38 1.73
CA SER A 422 -15.66 -8.92 1.69
C SER A 422 -14.39 -8.48 0.98
N ILE A 423 -14.51 -7.65 -0.04
CA ILE A 423 -13.37 -7.13 -0.79
C ILE A 423 -13.42 -5.60 -0.77
N MET A 424 -12.31 -5.02 -0.34
CA MET A 424 -11.98 -3.63 -0.49
C MET A 424 -10.85 -3.53 -1.51
N ASN A 425 -11.16 -2.92 -2.66
CA ASN A 425 -10.20 -2.67 -3.72
C ASN A 425 -10.14 -1.17 -3.98
N ARG A 426 -9.11 -0.50 -3.46
CA ARG A 426 -8.90 0.95 -3.59
C ARG A 426 -7.44 1.25 -3.91
N SER A 427 -7.20 2.43 -4.48
CA SER A 427 -5.86 2.93 -4.81
C SER A 427 -4.93 3.02 -3.60
N GLU A 428 -5.47 3.27 -2.41
CA GLU A 428 -4.67 3.45 -1.18
C GLU A 428 -4.44 2.14 -0.42
N ALA A 429 -5.31 1.14 -0.59
CA ALA A 429 -5.21 -0.15 0.10
C ALA A 429 -6.10 -1.20 -0.56
N PHE A 430 -5.63 -2.45 -0.52
CA PHE A 430 -6.43 -3.64 -0.78
C PHE A 430 -6.65 -4.40 0.51
N MET A 431 -7.86 -4.92 0.71
CA MET A 431 -8.15 -5.91 1.74
C MET A 431 -9.19 -6.88 1.23
N SER A 432 -8.97 -8.18 1.40
CA SER A 432 -9.98 -9.20 1.21
C SER A 432 -10.11 -10.05 2.47
N LEU A 433 -11.34 -10.30 2.89
CA LEU A 433 -11.68 -11.20 3.98
C LEU A 433 -12.63 -12.28 3.46
N GLU A 434 -12.26 -13.55 3.59
CA GLU A 434 -13.06 -14.67 3.10
C GLU A 434 -13.17 -15.74 4.19
N THR A 435 -14.38 -16.23 4.47
CA THR A 435 -14.58 -17.33 5.41
C THR A 435 -14.72 -18.65 4.66
N ILE A 436 -13.85 -19.62 4.93
CA ILE A 436 -13.81 -20.91 4.24
C ILE A 436 -13.70 -22.10 5.20
N SER A 437 -13.87 -23.30 4.66
CA SER A 437 -13.42 -24.52 5.35
C SER A 437 -11.90 -24.63 5.27
N ILE A 438 -11.26 -25.06 6.36
CA ILE A 438 -9.82 -25.26 6.44
C ILE A 438 -9.26 -26.19 5.34
N ASN A 439 -10.07 -27.17 4.90
CA ASN A 439 -9.70 -28.12 3.84
C ASN A 439 -9.53 -27.45 2.47
N SER A 440 -10.08 -26.24 2.28
CA SER A 440 -9.99 -25.48 1.03
C SER A 440 -8.75 -24.60 0.93
N LEU A 441 -7.83 -24.66 1.91
CA LEU A 441 -6.54 -23.94 1.87
C LEU A 441 -5.50 -24.59 0.96
N SER A 442 -5.53 -25.92 0.83
CA SER A 442 -4.54 -26.67 0.04
C SER A 442 -4.57 -26.22 -1.42
N ASN A 443 -3.40 -25.83 -1.95
CA ASN A 443 -3.24 -25.28 -3.31
C ASN A 443 -4.07 -24.02 -3.60
N LYS A 444 -4.45 -23.26 -2.56
CA LYS A 444 -5.21 -22.02 -2.76
C LYS A 444 -4.31 -20.90 -3.26
N GLN A 445 -4.69 -20.34 -4.41
CA GLN A 445 -4.13 -19.10 -4.93
C GLN A 445 -4.99 -17.92 -4.49
N ILE A 446 -4.35 -16.87 -3.98
CA ILE A 446 -4.98 -15.63 -3.54
C ILE A 446 -4.35 -14.50 -4.33
N GLN A 447 -5.11 -13.95 -5.28
CA GLN A 447 -4.69 -12.82 -6.09
C GLN A 447 -5.09 -11.50 -5.41
N GLN A 448 -4.21 -10.51 -5.48
CA GLN A 448 -4.45 -9.16 -5.01
C GLN A 448 -4.44 -8.18 -6.21
N ILE A 449 -4.21 -6.89 -5.96
CA ILE A 449 -4.11 -5.88 -7.02
C ILE A 449 -2.76 -5.99 -7.74
N GLY A 450 -2.77 -5.86 -9.07
CA GLY A 450 -1.57 -6.01 -9.89
C GLY A 450 -1.13 -7.47 -9.96
N ASN A 451 0.18 -7.72 -9.91
CA ASN A 451 0.75 -9.07 -9.95
C ASN A 451 0.91 -9.71 -8.54
N ALA A 452 0.49 -9.02 -7.48
CA ALA A 452 0.62 -9.54 -6.12
C ALA A 452 -0.21 -10.81 -5.94
N GLN A 453 0.42 -11.86 -5.43
CA GLN A 453 -0.24 -13.15 -5.20
C GLN A 453 0.40 -13.93 -4.04
N PHE A 454 -0.43 -14.78 -3.41
CA PHE A 454 0.00 -15.84 -2.50
C PHE A 454 -0.46 -17.19 -3.04
N ASN A 455 0.45 -18.15 -3.08
CA ASN A 455 0.18 -19.54 -3.45
C ASN A 455 0.49 -20.43 -2.25
N ILE A 456 -0.55 -20.96 -1.63
CA ILE A 456 -0.43 -21.90 -0.50
C ILE A 456 -0.13 -23.30 -1.05
N PRO A 457 0.91 -24.00 -0.53
CA PRO A 457 1.27 -25.33 -1.01
C PRO A 457 0.22 -26.38 -0.66
N SER A 458 0.34 -27.58 -1.26
CA SER A 458 -0.60 -28.67 -1.00
C SER A 458 -0.55 -29.20 0.43
N ASN A 459 0.65 -29.24 1.02
CA ASN A 459 0.91 -29.72 2.37
C ASN A 459 1.50 -28.60 3.22
N PHE A 460 0.97 -28.44 4.43
CA PHE A 460 1.44 -27.48 5.42
C PHE A 460 1.00 -27.95 6.81
N ASN A 461 1.69 -27.50 7.84
CA ASN A 461 1.35 -27.81 9.23
C ASN A 461 0.49 -26.69 9.81
N LEU A 462 -0.55 -27.08 10.55
CA LEU A 462 -1.42 -26.19 11.31
C LEU A 462 -1.36 -26.56 12.78
N ASN A 463 -1.26 -25.55 13.65
CA ASN A 463 -1.33 -25.73 15.11
C ASN A 463 -2.77 -25.86 15.64
N THR A 464 -3.71 -26.40 14.84
CA THR A 464 -5.13 -26.51 15.22
C THR A 464 -5.68 -27.92 14.96
N ASN A 465 -6.48 -28.43 15.90
CA ASN A 465 -7.15 -29.72 15.77
C ASN A 465 -8.43 -29.60 14.90
N ASN A 466 -8.51 -30.45 13.88
CA ASN A 466 -9.47 -30.61 12.77
C ASN A 466 -10.93 -30.09 12.89
N ASN A 467 -11.46 -29.71 11.72
CA ASN A 467 -12.84 -29.38 11.32
C ASN A 467 -13.42 -28.02 11.75
N SER A 468 -12.63 -26.94 11.63
CA SER A 468 -13.12 -25.57 11.82
C SER A 468 -13.23 -24.77 10.52
N THR A 469 -14.15 -23.81 10.54
CA THR A 469 -14.17 -22.68 9.60
C THR A 469 -13.08 -21.69 9.99
N ILE A 470 -12.41 -21.14 9.00
CA ILE A 470 -11.35 -20.13 9.17
C ILE A 470 -11.69 -18.91 8.33
N SER A 471 -11.12 -17.77 8.68
CA SER A 471 -11.19 -16.57 7.85
C SER A 471 -9.81 -16.22 7.32
N ILE A 472 -9.68 -16.08 6.01
CA ILE A 472 -8.45 -15.63 5.36
C ILE A 472 -8.56 -14.12 5.18
N ARG A 473 -7.60 -13.39 5.75
CA ARG A 473 -7.43 -11.95 5.54
C ARG A 473 -6.17 -11.72 4.70
N SER A 474 -6.34 -11.12 3.55
CA SER A 474 -5.27 -10.71 2.64
C SER A 474 -5.29 -9.19 2.52
N MET A 475 -4.13 -8.54 2.63
CA MET A 475 -4.01 -7.08 2.63
C MET A 475 -2.78 -6.63 1.82
N MET A 476 -2.88 -5.45 1.23
CA MET A 476 -1.77 -4.81 0.51
C MET A 476 -1.79 -3.29 0.70
N THR A 477 -0.62 -2.69 0.89
CA THR A 477 -0.42 -1.22 0.96
C THR A 477 0.68 -0.79 -0.02
N PRO A 478 0.60 0.45 -0.56
CA PRO A 478 1.50 0.89 -1.62
C PRO A 478 2.96 1.07 -1.19
N LEU A 479 3.21 1.24 0.11
CA LEU A 479 4.56 1.36 0.67
C LEU A 479 4.72 0.40 1.86
N ALA A 480 5.82 -0.35 1.87
CA ALA A 480 6.27 -1.12 3.04
C ALA A 480 6.56 -0.18 4.22
N PRO A 481 6.37 -0.57 5.49
CA PRO A 481 6.79 0.25 6.62
C PRO A 481 8.33 0.37 6.68
N PHE A 482 8.83 1.49 7.23
CA PHE A 482 10.28 1.80 7.32
C PHE A 482 11.01 0.69 8.08
N GLY A 483 10.42 0.21 9.18
CA GLY A 483 11.03 -0.79 10.06
C GLY A 483 12.28 -0.25 10.79
N ASN A 484 12.62 -0.82 11.93
CA ASN A 484 13.72 -0.30 12.74
C ASN A 484 15.13 -0.55 12.13
N SER A 485 15.25 -1.46 11.15
CA SER A 485 16.50 -1.95 10.53
C SER A 485 16.79 -1.44 9.10
N LYS A 486 16.15 -0.35 8.64
CA LYS A 486 16.06 0.00 7.20
C LYS A 486 17.37 0.09 6.40
N PHE A 487 18.51 0.48 6.96
CA PHE A 487 19.74 0.61 6.15
C PHE A 487 20.14 -0.70 5.43
N GLN A 488 19.57 -1.83 5.83
CA GLN A 488 19.87 -3.16 5.31
C GLN A 488 18.79 -3.74 4.39
N SER A 489 17.52 -3.37 4.56
CA SER A 489 16.40 -4.02 3.87
C SER A 489 16.04 -3.39 2.52
N ASN A 490 16.29 -2.10 2.29
CA ASN A 490 16.04 -1.44 0.98
C ASN A 490 14.62 -1.68 0.41
N THR A 491 13.62 -1.60 1.28
CA THR A 491 12.20 -1.82 0.96
C THR A 491 11.49 -0.57 0.44
N ASN A 492 12.23 0.50 0.15
CA ASN A 492 11.69 1.82 -0.20
C ASN A 492 10.86 1.87 -1.49
N LEU A 493 11.06 0.89 -2.38
CA LEU A 493 10.32 0.75 -3.63
C LEU A 493 9.32 -0.41 -3.58
N SER A 494 9.15 -1.06 -2.42
CA SER A 494 8.26 -2.21 -2.29
C SER A 494 6.88 -1.82 -1.80
N THR A 495 5.88 -2.50 -2.37
CA THR A 495 4.58 -2.62 -1.72
C THR A 495 4.69 -3.53 -0.49
N SER A 496 3.76 -3.39 0.46
CA SER A 496 3.61 -4.33 1.58
C SER A 496 2.49 -5.30 1.24
N ILE A 497 2.70 -6.60 1.41
CA ILE A 497 1.64 -7.60 1.30
C ILE A 497 1.55 -8.41 2.59
N SER A 498 0.35 -8.75 3.04
CA SER A 498 0.17 -9.60 4.20
C SER A 498 -0.97 -10.60 4.02
N LEU A 499 -0.81 -11.74 4.66
CA LEU A 499 -1.81 -12.80 4.71
C LEU A 499 -1.90 -13.35 6.14
N SER A 500 -3.07 -13.20 6.75
CA SER A 500 -3.39 -13.76 8.06
C SER A 500 -4.49 -14.80 7.90
N ILE A 501 -4.38 -15.91 8.64
CA ILE A 501 -5.45 -16.89 8.75
C ILE A 501 -5.98 -16.82 10.17
N LEU A 502 -7.28 -16.69 10.31
CA LEU A 502 -7.95 -16.39 11.57
C LEU A 502 -8.88 -17.55 11.96
N ASP A 503 -8.88 -17.89 13.24
CA ASP A 503 -9.88 -18.79 13.81
C ASP A 503 -11.25 -18.10 13.93
N LYS A 504 -12.25 -18.85 14.38
CA LYS A 504 -13.62 -18.34 14.61
C LYS A 504 -13.72 -17.25 15.68
N TYR A 505 -12.68 -17.07 16.50
CA TYR A 505 -12.58 -16.04 17.53
C TYR A 505 -11.78 -14.82 17.06
N GLY A 506 -11.22 -14.86 15.86
CA GLY A 506 -10.39 -13.79 15.30
C GLY A 506 -8.91 -13.88 15.69
N ASN A 507 -8.45 -14.98 16.29
CA ASN A 507 -7.04 -15.18 16.61
C ASN A 507 -6.29 -15.70 15.38
N GLU A 508 -5.05 -15.27 15.20
CA GLU A 508 -4.20 -15.76 14.11
C GLU A 508 -3.79 -17.23 14.32
N ILE A 509 -3.92 -18.03 13.25
CA ILE A 509 -3.48 -19.41 13.14
C ILE A 509 -2.16 -19.40 12.36
N SER A 510 -1.10 -19.88 13.00
CA SER A 510 0.21 -20.03 12.35
C SER A 510 0.18 -21.19 11.34
N ILE A 511 0.68 -20.91 10.14
CA ILE A 511 1.01 -21.91 9.13
C ILE A 511 2.52 -22.05 9.06
N GLU A 512 2.99 -23.28 9.17
CA GLU A 512 4.39 -23.62 8.95
C GLU A 512 4.53 -24.56 7.75
N THR A 513 5.45 -24.20 6.86
CA THR A 513 5.82 -24.98 5.70
C THR A 513 7.32 -25.26 5.72
N ASN A 514 7.76 -26.18 4.86
CA ASN A 514 9.18 -26.46 4.68
C ASN A 514 9.68 -25.79 3.40
N ILE A 515 11.00 -25.67 3.28
CA ILE A 515 11.61 -25.03 2.11
C ILE A 515 11.38 -25.79 0.80
N ASN A 516 11.03 -27.08 0.87
CA ASN A 516 10.76 -27.91 -0.29
C ASN A 516 9.32 -27.72 -0.83
N GLN A 517 8.42 -27.23 0.00
CA GLN A 517 7.03 -26.89 -0.33
C GLN A 517 6.70 -25.53 0.29
N PRO A 518 7.37 -24.45 -0.15
CA PRO A 518 7.20 -23.14 0.45
C PRO A 518 5.87 -22.51 0.02
N ILE A 519 5.46 -21.49 0.76
CA ILE A 519 4.45 -20.53 0.32
C ILE A 519 5.12 -19.61 -0.68
N GLN A 520 4.66 -19.63 -1.93
CA GLN A 520 5.18 -18.74 -2.96
C GLN A 520 4.38 -17.44 -2.94
N LEU A 521 5.08 -16.31 -2.97
CA LEU A 521 4.50 -14.98 -3.02
C LEU A 521 5.20 -14.09 -4.04
N ILE A 522 4.43 -13.22 -4.70
CA ILE A 522 4.95 -12.19 -5.59
C ILE A 522 4.67 -10.83 -4.96
N ILE A 523 5.73 -10.04 -4.77
CA ILE A 523 5.68 -8.71 -4.18
C ILE A 523 5.98 -7.68 -5.26
N PRO A 524 4.97 -6.91 -5.73
CA PRO A 524 5.18 -5.84 -6.68
C PRO A 524 5.99 -4.69 -6.08
N ARG A 525 6.77 -4.04 -6.93
CA ARG A 525 7.44 -2.77 -6.66
C ARG A 525 6.62 -1.61 -7.18
N ASP A 526 7.01 -0.42 -6.76
CA ASP A 526 6.45 0.81 -7.28
C ASP A 526 6.68 0.89 -8.80
N PRO A 527 5.62 1.11 -9.62
CA PRO A 527 5.73 1.17 -11.08
C PRO A 527 6.59 2.32 -11.60
N ASN A 528 6.88 3.32 -10.75
CA ASN A 528 7.76 4.43 -11.06
C ASN A 528 9.21 4.18 -10.63
N VAL A 529 9.60 2.93 -10.31
CA VAL A 529 11.01 2.56 -10.09
C VAL A 529 11.87 2.95 -11.29
N ILE A 530 13.00 3.63 -11.05
CA ILE A 530 13.97 3.93 -12.09
C ILE A 530 14.94 2.76 -12.18
N ILE A 531 15.03 2.16 -13.37
CA ILE A 531 16.03 1.15 -13.68
C ILE A 531 17.14 1.81 -14.49
N PRO A 532 18.35 1.97 -13.93
CA PRO A 532 19.50 2.47 -14.67
C PRO A 532 19.79 1.61 -15.91
N SER A 533 20.26 2.26 -16.97
CA SER A 533 20.78 1.58 -18.17
C SER A 533 21.98 0.69 -17.82
N MET A 534 22.19 -0.36 -18.61
CA MET A 534 23.39 -1.18 -18.49
C MET A 534 24.65 -0.36 -18.78
N ILE A 535 25.77 -0.74 -18.16
CA ILE A 535 27.04 -0.04 -18.27
C ILE A 535 27.95 -0.82 -19.23
N VAL A 536 28.43 -0.14 -20.29
CA VAL A 536 29.36 -0.74 -21.26
C VAL A 536 30.70 -1.05 -20.59
N GLN A 537 31.12 -2.31 -20.67
CA GLN A 537 32.42 -2.80 -20.22
C GLN A 537 33.42 -2.74 -21.38
N ASN A 538 34.39 -1.83 -21.29
CA ASN A 538 35.38 -1.55 -22.34
C ASN A 538 36.55 -2.54 -22.34
N VAL A 539 36.24 -3.83 -22.48
CA VAL A 539 37.20 -4.94 -22.39
C VAL A 539 38.10 -5.09 -23.62
N THR A 540 37.73 -4.55 -24.80
CA THR A 540 38.55 -4.64 -26.03
C THR A 540 39.65 -3.57 -26.12
N SER A 541 39.46 -2.42 -25.45
CA SER A 541 40.36 -1.25 -25.54
C SER A 541 41.47 -1.23 -24.49
N ILE A 542 41.55 -2.24 -23.62
CA ILE A 542 42.58 -2.35 -22.59
C ILE A 542 43.88 -2.79 -23.27
N ASN A 543 44.68 -1.82 -23.73
CA ASN A 543 45.98 -2.05 -24.36
C ASN A 543 46.93 -2.82 -23.42
N SER A 544 47.03 -4.14 -23.63
CA SER A 544 48.25 -4.97 -23.71
C SER A 544 49.41 -4.81 -22.71
N THR A 545 49.28 -4.18 -21.52
CA THR A 545 50.44 -4.05 -20.61
C THR A 545 50.28 -4.50 -19.16
N LEU A 546 49.23 -5.24 -18.77
CA LEU A 546 49.38 -6.03 -17.53
C LEU A 546 48.55 -7.31 -17.38
N HIS A 547 47.55 -7.61 -18.21
CA HIS A 547 46.66 -8.76 -17.97
C HIS A 547 46.43 -9.61 -19.22
N ASN A 548 47.38 -10.50 -19.52
CA ASN A 548 47.09 -11.79 -20.16
C ASN A 548 46.31 -12.67 -19.15
N GLN A 549 45.17 -12.18 -18.64
CA GLN A 549 44.39 -12.85 -17.60
C GLN A 549 43.34 -13.76 -18.22
N LEU A 550 43.09 -14.88 -17.55
CA LEU A 550 42.09 -15.88 -17.95
C LEU A 550 40.65 -15.36 -17.89
N PHE A 551 40.39 -14.37 -17.03
CA PHE A 551 39.07 -13.78 -16.81
C PHE A 551 39.17 -12.28 -16.61
N TYR A 552 38.15 -11.55 -17.07
CA TYR A 552 37.90 -10.18 -16.66
C TYR A 552 37.16 -10.19 -15.33
N LEU A 553 37.89 -9.91 -14.25
CA LEU A 553 37.39 -10.00 -12.87
C LEU A 553 36.76 -8.67 -12.42
N ASN A 554 35.65 -8.80 -11.69
CA ASN A 554 34.89 -7.71 -11.13
C ASN A 554 34.62 -7.99 -9.65
N TYR A 555 34.55 -6.94 -8.84
CA TYR A 555 34.30 -7.03 -7.40
C TYR A 555 32.97 -6.37 -7.06
N ILE A 556 32.15 -7.02 -6.24
CA ILE A 556 30.98 -6.40 -5.65
C ILE A 556 30.99 -6.57 -4.13
N ASN A 557 30.57 -5.51 -3.42
CA ASN A 557 30.30 -5.56 -2.00
C ASN A 557 28.86 -6.02 -1.78
N ILE A 558 28.69 -7.11 -1.03
CA ILE A 558 27.38 -7.69 -0.67
C ILE A 558 27.15 -7.70 0.85
N THR A 559 27.99 -6.97 1.61
CA THR A 559 27.89 -6.89 3.07
C THR A 559 26.54 -6.34 3.48
N ASN A 560 25.73 -7.20 4.11
CA ASN A 560 24.40 -6.85 4.59
C ASN A 560 24.03 -7.77 5.76
N ASP A 561 23.41 -7.22 6.82
CA ASP A 561 22.94 -8.04 7.95
C ASP A 561 21.71 -8.87 7.56
N LEU A 562 20.98 -8.45 6.52
CA LEU A 562 19.88 -9.20 5.94
C LEU A 562 20.35 -9.92 4.67
N THR A 563 19.83 -11.13 4.46
CA THR A 563 20.21 -11.91 3.28
C THR A 563 19.69 -11.26 2.00
N ILE A 564 20.50 -11.27 0.94
CA ILE A 564 20.19 -10.69 -0.37
C ILE A 564 20.57 -11.65 -1.48
N ALA A 565 19.79 -11.70 -2.55
CA ALA A 565 20.18 -12.36 -3.78
C ALA A 565 20.84 -11.36 -4.74
N VAL A 566 21.76 -11.84 -5.57
CA VAL A 566 22.47 -11.04 -6.59
C VAL A 566 22.04 -11.52 -7.97
N HIS A 567 21.63 -10.56 -8.79
CA HIS A 567 21.21 -10.77 -10.18
C HIS A 567 22.21 -10.14 -11.13
N PHE A 568 22.61 -10.91 -12.13
CA PHE A 568 23.49 -10.48 -13.20
C PHE A 568 22.71 -10.40 -14.51
N GLU A 569 22.90 -9.31 -15.24
CA GLU A 569 22.38 -9.12 -16.58
C GLU A 569 23.49 -8.66 -17.50
N ILE A 570 23.71 -9.42 -18.57
CA ILE A 570 24.80 -9.20 -19.51
C ILE A 570 24.22 -9.11 -20.92
N HIS A 571 24.40 -7.97 -21.57
CA HIS A 571 24.03 -7.75 -22.96
C HIS A 571 25.28 -7.80 -23.84
N PRO A 572 25.50 -8.87 -24.62
CA PRO A 572 26.63 -8.91 -25.54
C PRO A 572 26.40 -7.99 -26.75
N LEU A 573 27.36 -7.13 -27.07
CA LEU A 573 27.26 -6.30 -28.29
C LEU A 573 27.38 -7.14 -29.57
N ASN A 574 27.86 -8.38 -29.45
CA ASN A 574 27.79 -9.40 -30.49
C ASN A 574 27.07 -10.65 -29.95
N ILE A 575 25.83 -10.84 -30.38
CA ILE A 575 24.95 -11.93 -29.95
C ILE A 575 25.43 -13.34 -30.33
N SER A 576 26.43 -13.48 -31.22
CA SER A 576 26.99 -14.80 -31.56
C SER A 576 28.03 -15.28 -30.55
N LEU A 577 28.43 -14.45 -29.59
CA LEU A 577 29.45 -14.78 -28.60
C LEU A 577 28.86 -15.55 -27.42
N ALA A 578 29.68 -16.42 -26.86
CA ALA A 578 29.39 -17.11 -25.62
C ALA A 578 30.42 -16.72 -24.54
N TYR A 579 30.01 -16.83 -23.28
CA TYR A 579 30.86 -16.48 -22.14
C TYR A 579 30.87 -17.57 -21.09
N LEU A 580 32.04 -17.80 -20.49
CA LEU A 580 32.17 -18.53 -19.23
C LEU A 580 32.14 -17.52 -18.08
N PHE A 581 31.17 -17.69 -17.19
CA PHE A 581 31.04 -16.94 -15.95
C PHE A 581 31.47 -17.81 -14.79
N ILE A 582 32.34 -17.29 -13.93
CA ILE A 582 32.77 -17.93 -12.68
C ILE A 582 32.65 -16.95 -11.53
N TYR A 583 32.49 -17.45 -10.30
CA TYR A 583 32.52 -16.58 -9.13
C TYR A 583 33.05 -17.28 -7.89
N LYS A 584 33.50 -16.45 -6.94
CA LYS A 584 33.90 -16.85 -5.60
C LYS A 584 33.58 -15.75 -4.58
N PHE A 585 33.13 -16.15 -3.40
CA PHE A 585 32.89 -15.25 -2.27
C PHE A 585 34.18 -14.98 -1.50
N ASP A 586 34.35 -13.73 -1.07
CA ASP A 586 35.41 -13.23 -0.18
C ASP A 586 36.86 -13.42 -0.67
N GLN A 587 37.06 -14.07 -1.81
CA GLN A 587 38.35 -14.42 -2.39
C GLN A 587 38.28 -14.41 -3.92
N THR A 588 39.42 -14.19 -4.55
CA THR A 588 39.51 -14.19 -6.02
C THR A 588 39.32 -15.62 -6.56
N PRO A 589 38.43 -15.83 -7.55
CA PRO A 589 38.28 -17.14 -8.19
C PRO A 589 39.54 -17.49 -8.99
N LEU A 590 40.01 -18.73 -8.86
CA LEU A 590 41.17 -19.24 -9.60
C LEU A 590 40.78 -20.49 -10.38
N LEU A 591 41.00 -20.48 -11.69
CA LEU A 591 40.80 -21.65 -12.55
C LEU A 591 42.18 -22.28 -12.80
N ASN A 592 42.59 -23.24 -11.96
CA ASN A 592 43.92 -23.85 -12.00
C ASN A 592 43.85 -25.39 -12.09
N SER A 593 42.91 -25.90 -12.88
CA SER A 593 42.55 -27.31 -13.09
C SER A 593 41.71 -28.03 -12.01
N SER A 594 41.23 -27.31 -10.98
CA SER A 594 40.25 -27.83 -10.00
C SER A 594 39.09 -26.84 -9.78
N THR A 595 37.87 -27.36 -9.59
CA THR A 595 36.68 -26.58 -9.23
C THR A 595 36.68 -26.08 -7.79
N ASN A 596 37.63 -26.52 -6.95
CA ASN A 596 37.65 -26.18 -5.51
C ASN A 596 37.94 -24.69 -5.23
N PHE A 597 38.46 -23.95 -6.22
CA PHE A 597 38.81 -22.54 -6.10
C PHE A 597 37.77 -21.61 -6.73
N ILE A 598 36.57 -22.11 -6.98
CA ILE A 598 35.38 -21.35 -7.37
C ILE A 598 34.18 -21.84 -6.55
N ASP A 599 33.19 -20.99 -6.34
CA ASP A 599 31.97 -21.37 -5.61
C ASP A 599 30.83 -21.71 -6.58
N GLY A 600 30.89 -21.19 -7.81
CA GLY A 600 30.00 -21.58 -8.89
C GLY A 600 30.42 -21.03 -10.26
N TRP A 601 29.78 -21.53 -11.30
CA TRP A 601 30.01 -21.14 -12.69
C TRP A 601 28.78 -21.41 -13.57
N ILE A 602 28.71 -20.72 -14.70
CA ILE A 602 27.70 -20.97 -15.75
C ILE A 602 28.26 -20.61 -17.13
N LEU A 603 27.75 -21.27 -18.17
CA LEU A 603 28.00 -20.92 -19.56
C LEU A 603 26.84 -20.10 -20.12
N PHE A 604 27.15 -18.92 -20.63
CA PHE A 604 26.22 -18.09 -21.38
C PHE A 604 26.40 -18.37 -22.86
N CYS A 605 25.66 -19.34 -23.39
CA CYS A 605 25.67 -19.68 -24.80
C CYS A 605 24.60 -18.90 -25.57
N PRO A 606 24.74 -18.62 -26.88
CA PRO A 606 23.76 -17.86 -27.66
C PRO A 606 22.31 -18.38 -27.57
N SER A 607 22.12 -19.68 -27.34
CA SER A 607 20.81 -20.30 -27.10
C SER A 607 20.12 -19.90 -25.79
N ASN A 608 20.89 -19.40 -24.82
CA ASN A 608 20.41 -18.94 -23.50
C ASN A 608 20.01 -17.46 -23.50
N LEU A 609 20.17 -16.74 -24.61
CA LEU A 609 19.73 -15.35 -24.72
C LEU A 609 18.21 -15.29 -24.53
N THR A 610 17.77 -14.35 -23.69
CA THR A 610 16.35 -14.03 -23.59
C THR A 610 15.85 -13.34 -24.86
N ASN A 611 14.54 -13.12 -24.96
CA ASN A 611 13.95 -12.35 -26.06
C ASN A 611 14.50 -10.91 -26.16
N GLU A 612 15.09 -10.39 -25.09
CA GLU A 612 15.72 -9.06 -25.04
C GLU A 612 17.22 -9.11 -25.37
N SER A 613 17.73 -10.25 -25.84
CA SER A 613 19.15 -10.47 -26.15
C SER A 613 20.08 -10.28 -24.94
N ILE A 614 19.60 -10.60 -23.73
CA ILE A 614 20.42 -10.55 -22.51
C ILE A 614 20.61 -11.95 -21.92
N TYR A 615 21.75 -12.16 -21.27
CA TYR A 615 22.00 -13.28 -20.39
C TYR A 615 21.66 -12.91 -18.95
N THR A 616 21.01 -13.81 -18.23
CA THR A 616 20.66 -13.61 -16.82
C THR A 616 21.21 -14.73 -15.93
N TYR A 617 21.63 -14.38 -14.72
CA TYR A 617 22.04 -15.36 -13.72
C TYR A 617 21.72 -14.86 -12.31
N LEU A 618 21.17 -15.76 -11.49
CA LEU A 618 20.76 -15.50 -10.12
C LEU A 618 21.65 -16.30 -9.16
N ILE A 619 22.28 -15.60 -8.22
CA ILE A 619 22.84 -16.18 -7.00
C ILE A 619 21.86 -15.88 -5.87
N ASN A 620 21.19 -16.92 -5.36
CA ASN A 620 20.12 -16.74 -4.39
C ASN A 620 20.66 -16.29 -3.02
N ASN A 621 19.76 -15.84 -2.15
CA ASN A 621 20.10 -15.29 -0.84
C ASN A 621 20.59 -16.34 0.18
N GLN A 622 20.47 -17.64 -0.10
CA GLN A 622 21.09 -18.68 0.72
C GLN A 622 22.58 -18.82 0.40
N GLN A 623 22.96 -18.67 -0.86
CA GLN A 623 24.36 -18.77 -1.30
C GLN A 623 25.19 -17.57 -0.84
N THR A 624 24.60 -16.37 -0.79
CA THR A 624 25.28 -15.15 -0.34
C THR A 624 25.34 -15.01 1.19
N PHE A 625 24.65 -15.88 1.94
CA PHE A 625 24.53 -15.76 3.38
C PHE A 625 25.89 -15.85 4.09
N GLY A 626 26.20 -14.84 4.91
CA GLY A 626 27.43 -14.80 5.69
C GLY A 626 28.67 -14.31 4.92
N HIS A 627 28.52 -13.95 3.65
CA HIS A 627 29.60 -13.42 2.82
C HIS A 627 29.57 -11.88 2.76
N GLN A 628 30.74 -11.27 2.60
CA GLN A 628 30.89 -9.81 2.57
C GLN A 628 31.11 -9.29 1.14
N SER A 629 31.71 -10.12 0.30
CA SER A 629 32.02 -9.75 -1.08
C SER A 629 31.86 -10.92 -2.03
N LEU A 630 31.62 -10.58 -3.30
CA LEU A 630 31.56 -11.53 -4.40
C LEU A 630 32.51 -11.04 -5.50
N ILE A 631 33.44 -11.89 -5.90
CA ILE A 631 34.32 -11.64 -7.04
C ILE A 631 33.89 -12.59 -8.15
N PHE A 632 33.55 -12.04 -9.31
CA PHE A 632 33.15 -12.82 -10.48
C PHE A 632 34.01 -12.49 -11.68
N GLY A 633 34.18 -13.47 -12.56
CA GLY A 633 34.98 -13.38 -13.76
C GLY A 633 34.18 -13.77 -14.99
N LEU A 634 34.33 -12.99 -16.06
CA LEU A 634 33.82 -13.33 -17.39
C LEU A 634 34.99 -13.64 -18.32
N ARG A 635 34.81 -14.63 -19.19
CA ARG A 635 35.72 -14.97 -20.29
C ARG A 635 34.93 -15.27 -21.55
N GLU A 636 35.29 -14.65 -22.67
CA GLU A 636 34.72 -15.00 -23.97
C GLU A 636 35.22 -16.39 -24.42
N LEU A 637 34.32 -17.22 -24.96
CA LEU A 637 34.66 -18.52 -25.52
C LEU A 637 35.06 -18.41 -26.98
N ASN A 638 36.05 -19.18 -27.40
CA ASN A 638 36.45 -19.25 -28.80
C ASN A 638 35.47 -20.12 -29.63
N SER A 639 35.56 -20.03 -30.96
CA SER A 639 34.64 -20.76 -31.86
C SER A 639 34.61 -22.28 -31.65
N THR A 640 35.74 -22.92 -31.31
CA THR A 640 35.81 -24.35 -31.03
C THR A 640 35.10 -24.66 -29.70
N GLU A 641 35.35 -23.87 -28.67
CA GLU A 641 34.70 -24.02 -27.35
C GLU A 641 33.18 -23.80 -27.45
N ILE A 642 32.71 -22.85 -28.25
CA ILE A 642 31.28 -22.66 -28.50
C ILE A 642 30.69 -23.92 -29.14
N ILE A 643 31.36 -24.50 -30.14
CA ILE A 643 30.88 -25.73 -30.77
C ILE A 643 30.82 -26.87 -29.73
N ASP A 644 31.89 -27.05 -28.96
CA ASP A 644 32.02 -28.15 -28.01
C ASP A 644 31.05 -28.04 -26.83
N PHE A 645 30.93 -26.86 -26.21
CA PHE A 645 30.19 -26.66 -24.97
C PHE A 645 28.77 -26.10 -25.15
N CYS A 646 28.49 -25.37 -26.23
CA CYS A 646 27.15 -24.79 -26.47
C CYS A 646 26.28 -25.61 -27.42
N SER A 647 26.86 -26.45 -28.30
CA SER A 647 26.08 -27.22 -29.29
C SER A 647 25.60 -28.57 -28.76
N ASN A 648 26.22 -29.09 -27.69
CA ASN A 648 25.88 -30.37 -27.08
C ASN A 648 25.45 -30.16 -25.62
N SER A 649 24.15 -30.24 -25.34
CA SER A 649 23.56 -30.05 -23.98
C SER A 649 24.01 -31.10 -22.94
N SER A 650 24.94 -31.99 -23.30
CA SER A 650 25.43 -33.10 -22.48
C SER A 650 26.75 -32.80 -21.75
N TYR A 651 27.44 -31.71 -22.08
CA TYR A 651 28.69 -31.33 -21.40
C TYR A 651 28.40 -30.54 -20.13
N THR A 652 28.47 -31.21 -18.98
CA THR A 652 28.36 -30.60 -17.65
C THR A 652 29.70 -30.17 -17.06
N ASN A 653 30.78 -30.26 -17.83
CA ASN A 653 32.13 -30.00 -17.33
C ASN A 653 32.54 -28.55 -17.59
N LEU A 654 33.10 -27.92 -16.57
CA LEU A 654 33.70 -26.59 -16.65
C LEU A 654 34.79 -26.58 -17.74
N PRO A 655 34.80 -25.60 -18.66
CA PRO A 655 35.90 -25.44 -19.62
C PRO A 655 37.18 -25.06 -18.86
N ILE A 656 37.96 -26.06 -18.46
CA ILE A 656 39.25 -25.85 -17.82
C ILE A 656 40.27 -25.56 -18.91
N THR A 657 40.68 -24.31 -19.02
CA THR A 657 41.80 -23.92 -19.89
C THR A 657 42.65 -22.90 -19.16
N ASP A 658 43.98 -23.05 -19.27
CA ASP A 658 44.95 -22.08 -18.76
C ASP A 658 45.43 -21.09 -19.84
N GLU A 659 44.74 -21.04 -20.99
CA GLU A 659 45.03 -20.10 -22.08
C GLU A 659 44.25 -18.80 -21.92
N GLY A 660 44.98 -17.68 -21.82
CA GLY A 660 44.37 -16.35 -21.84
C GLY A 660 43.72 -16.05 -23.18
N PHE A 661 42.53 -15.45 -23.15
CA PHE A 661 41.76 -15.11 -24.34
C PHE A 661 41.37 -13.63 -24.32
N ASN A 662 41.62 -12.91 -25.41
CA ASN A 662 41.25 -11.51 -25.54
C ASN A 662 39.80 -11.41 -26.00
N PHE A 663 39.02 -10.57 -25.33
CA PHE A 663 37.66 -10.24 -25.75
C PHE A 663 37.68 -9.63 -27.15
N THR A 664 36.82 -10.15 -28.03
CA THR A 664 36.65 -9.63 -29.40
C THR A 664 35.57 -8.55 -29.46
N SER A 665 34.66 -8.51 -28.48
CA SER A 665 33.60 -7.51 -28.37
C SER A 665 33.44 -7.04 -26.92
N ASN A 666 33.04 -5.78 -26.76
CA ASN A 666 32.53 -5.28 -25.49
C ASN A 666 31.13 -5.87 -25.21
N TYR A 667 30.69 -5.72 -23.96
CA TYR A 667 29.35 -6.09 -23.49
C TYR A 667 28.84 -5.03 -22.52
N GLU A 668 27.54 -4.98 -22.28
CA GLU A 668 26.94 -4.15 -21.25
C GLU A 668 26.58 -5.01 -20.03
N LEU A 669 26.78 -4.47 -18.84
CA LEU A 669 26.56 -5.16 -17.58
C LEU A 669 25.66 -4.35 -16.67
N ARG A 670 24.70 -5.04 -16.04
CA ARG A 670 23.94 -4.53 -14.91
C ARG A 670 23.88 -5.58 -13.82
N ILE A 671 24.10 -5.14 -12.59
CA ILE A 671 23.99 -5.99 -11.40
C ILE A 671 22.99 -5.33 -10.47
N TYR A 672 22.07 -6.11 -9.93
CA TYR A 672 21.15 -5.62 -8.90
C TYR A 672 20.97 -6.68 -7.82
N THR A 673 20.62 -6.21 -6.63
CA THR A 673 20.31 -7.05 -5.50
C THR A 673 18.82 -7.04 -5.24
N SER A 674 18.32 -8.14 -4.71
CA SER A 674 16.94 -8.26 -4.25
C SER A 674 16.89 -8.99 -2.92
N GLY A 675 15.86 -8.72 -2.14
CA GLY A 675 15.67 -9.37 -0.85
C GLY A 675 14.21 -9.75 -0.64
N CYS A 676 14.01 -10.78 0.18
CA CYS A 676 12.69 -11.16 0.69
C CYS A 676 12.71 -10.94 2.20
N TYR A 677 11.82 -10.08 2.68
CA TYR A 677 11.78 -9.72 4.09
C TYR A 677 10.40 -9.86 4.67
N TYR A 678 10.37 -10.21 5.95
CA TYR A 678 9.17 -10.17 6.76
C TYR A 678 9.33 -9.23 7.95
N LEU A 679 8.22 -8.66 8.40
CA LEU A 679 8.21 -7.77 9.55
C LEU A 679 7.92 -8.57 10.82
N ASP A 680 8.84 -8.52 11.78
CA ASP A 680 8.66 -9.16 13.08
C ASP A 680 7.74 -8.35 14.02
N SER A 681 7.38 -8.94 15.17
CA SER A 681 6.55 -8.27 16.19
C SER A 681 7.18 -7.02 16.80
N ASN A 682 8.49 -6.84 16.64
CA ASN A 682 9.27 -5.69 17.13
C ASN A 682 9.50 -4.64 16.03
N ASN A 683 8.76 -4.73 14.91
CA ASN A 683 8.86 -3.84 13.76
C ASN A 683 10.26 -3.85 13.10
N ASN A 684 10.97 -4.98 13.13
CA ASN A 684 12.21 -5.17 12.40
C ASN A 684 11.99 -6.01 11.16
N TRP A 685 12.64 -5.62 10.06
CA TRP A 685 12.75 -6.49 8.90
C TRP A 685 13.70 -7.63 9.19
N LYS A 686 13.29 -8.85 8.84
CA LYS A 686 14.00 -10.12 8.98
C LYS A 686 13.96 -10.88 7.66
N SER A 687 14.90 -11.82 7.48
CA SER A 687 15.04 -12.57 6.22
C SER A 687 15.11 -14.10 6.41
N ASP A 688 15.04 -14.58 7.65
CA ASP A 688 15.04 -16.00 7.95
C ASP A 688 13.75 -16.68 7.47
N GLY A 689 13.89 -17.93 7.00
CA GLY A 689 12.78 -18.68 6.42
C GLY A 689 12.30 -18.17 5.06
N LEU A 690 13.04 -17.26 4.41
CA LEU A 690 12.72 -16.70 3.10
C LEU A 690 13.82 -16.98 2.07
N ILE A 691 13.42 -17.34 0.86
CA ILE A 691 14.31 -17.45 -0.31
C ILE A 691 13.80 -16.53 -1.42
N VAL A 692 14.71 -15.82 -2.08
CA VAL A 692 14.42 -15.10 -3.33
C VAL A 692 14.34 -16.11 -4.48
N GLY A 693 13.19 -16.15 -5.13
CA GLY A 693 12.93 -17.04 -6.27
C GLY A 693 13.44 -16.50 -7.61
N SER A 694 13.56 -17.40 -8.59
CA SER A 694 14.10 -17.12 -9.92
C SER A 694 13.19 -16.29 -10.82
N LEU A 695 11.91 -16.12 -10.49
CA LEU A 695 10.98 -15.26 -11.23
C LEU A 695 11.12 -13.77 -10.84
N THR A 696 11.99 -13.45 -9.88
CA THR A 696 12.31 -12.07 -9.50
C THR A 696 12.88 -11.31 -10.69
N ASN A 697 12.36 -10.11 -10.93
CA ASN A 697 12.78 -9.18 -11.99
C ASN A 697 12.87 -7.75 -11.43
N HIS A 698 12.89 -6.71 -12.28
CA HIS A 698 12.96 -5.30 -11.85
C HIS A 698 11.67 -4.77 -11.22
N TYR A 699 10.53 -5.36 -11.53
CA TYR A 699 9.20 -4.85 -11.14
C TYR A 699 8.56 -5.65 -10.00
N GLU A 700 8.98 -6.88 -9.78
CA GLU A 700 8.50 -7.70 -8.65
C GLU A 700 9.59 -8.61 -8.06
N THR A 701 9.43 -8.93 -6.78
CA THR A 701 10.24 -9.96 -6.11
C THR A 701 9.39 -11.22 -5.92
N GLU A 702 9.91 -12.36 -6.36
CA GLU A 702 9.37 -13.67 -5.97
C GLU A 702 10.02 -14.10 -4.66
N CYS A 703 9.19 -14.45 -3.68
CA CYS A 703 9.63 -14.95 -2.39
C CYS A 703 9.04 -16.33 -2.11
N LEU A 704 9.86 -17.20 -1.55
CA LEU A 704 9.49 -18.53 -1.09
C LEU A 704 9.60 -18.53 0.43
N ALA A 705 8.46 -18.55 1.12
CA ALA A 705 8.37 -18.40 2.57
C ALA A 705 7.96 -19.67 3.28
N THR A 706 8.49 -19.86 4.49
CA THR A 706 8.10 -20.96 5.38
C THR A 706 6.93 -20.64 6.30
N HIS A 707 6.50 -19.38 6.36
CA HIS A 707 5.52 -18.86 7.32
C HIS A 707 4.71 -17.71 6.70
N LEU A 708 3.69 -17.23 7.42
CA LEU A 708 2.81 -16.11 7.01
C LEU A 708 2.93 -14.93 7.97
N THR A 709 2.97 -13.72 7.42
CA THR A 709 3.05 -12.44 8.13
C THR A 709 2.87 -11.30 7.11
N THR A 710 3.49 -10.14 7.35
CA THR A 710 3.65 -9.02 6.42
C THR A 710 5.02 -9.09 5.75
N PHE A 711 5.05 -9.00 4.42
CA PHE A 711 6.23 -9.13 3.58
C PHE A 711 6.50 -7.88 2.75
N ALA A 712 7.77 -7.67 2.44
CA ALA A 712 8.25 -6.67 1.48
C ALA A 712 9.48 -7.18 0.73
N GLY A 713 9.71 -6.66 -0.47
CA GLY A 713 10.88 -6.93 -1.30
C GLY A 713 11.97 -5.87 -1.11
N GLY A 714 13.23 -6.30 -1.00
CA GLY A 714 14.39 -5.42 -1.16
C GLY A 714 14.75 -5.25 -2.63
N PHE A 715 15.25 -4.07 -3.01
CA PHE A 715 15.79 -3.85 -4.35
C PHE A 715 16.82 -2.71 -4.40
N ILE A 716 18.00 -2.99 -4.96
CA ILE A 716 19.02 -1.97 -5.29
C ILE A 716 19.68 -2.37 -6.60
N VAL A 717 19.82 -1.41 -7.54
CA VAL A 717 20.75 -1.57 -8.66
C VAL A 717 22.14 -1.10 -8.22
N LEU A 718 23.13 -1.98 -8.31
CA LEU A 718 24.49 -1.68 -7.87
C LEU A 718 25.18 -0.74 -8.85
N PRO A 719 26.09 0.14 -8.38
CA PRO A 719 26.94 0.92 -9.26
C PRO A 719 27.86 0.00 -10.08
N SER A 720 28.58 0.58 -11.06
CA SER A 720 29.59 -0.18 -11.81
C SER A 720 30.55 -0.88 -10.84
N PRO A 721 30.77 -2.20 -11.00
CA PRO A 721 31.73 -2.95 -10.21
C PRO A 721 33.18 -2.53 -10.49
#